data_AF-A0A2P2E238-F1
#
_entry.id   AF-A0A2P2E238-F1
#
_cell.length_a   1.000
_cell.length_b   1.000
_cell.length_c   1.000
_cell.angle_alpha   90.00
_cell.angle_beta   90.00
_cell.angle_gamma   90.00
#
_symmetry.space_group_name_H-M   'P 1'
#
loop_
_entity.id
_entity.type
_entity.pdbx_description
1 polymer ?
#
loop_
_entity_poly.entity_id
_entity_poly.type
_entity_poly.pdbx_seq_one_letter_code
_entity_poly.pdbx_strand_id
1 'polypeptide(L)'
;MIYKLLLAIGVFYSQTLWALPVDLTKDWYVTKNWTEEDQVSPSWVSLAELPIANALKDIDFGSDSVRRITTIRKFQIKEEDFQATLSDAFSLHLPYISNVHRVFINGKLVHSQGDLDGEHIKTSGYRRHIIVPINRNDLRIGENVLRIWIASELGEECTIYKTMNDIPAKIDFASENQKINEEYFTYMLLFLYLFVGIYHGLFYLKRRNEVYNLYYAMFAVFLSIYMVFRSQAVYYLGLEPYLQTRIEYVVVFFIPVWLLLFMDVFFLGRLSRFAKIIFSVIAVAAFLQFFVTRSISGKILLTWQFTILILAIYYIYLIIRSMISRNKDAYRMLIGMVMLLICGAWDILGATGLLPLQNLNLLRFGFLSFVLGIAVVLANRFLRVHRQVEILNETLEKKVEERTRELKNTLTKVQELKIQQDGDYFLTSLLLDPLSKAIVDSSKVQIQTFTKQKKEFEFKGKRKEIGGDIIIAEKIELEGKSYISFVNGDAMGKSIQGAGGALVMGVVFRSVLKRTQSKEEYRNKTPERWLKDCFIELQSIFESFDGTMLISVVMGLIDEENGLLYFTNAEHPWTVLYRDGVAEFLERELELRKIGTSGLNAEIRIKTFFLERDDVIFIGSDGKDDLILGETETGERIINEDETLILREIEEAKAELPKLVEILQRKGEFSDDLTLIRIQWLGDTSQVRKKDILEVGDKTFPDYEYKKAIESGSYQEAWDRIQSLLLSDSLSSDTKVHLKKEAARIAILRKEFSEAIQLLEEVQPSLLYDNEVLLHLSYSYRKVKNVKKAIDLAEKIRARDPKHFRNLSHLTECYRLIGAKERAEKILAKMATLDPNHPQVAKLKTLLGS
;
A
#
# COMPACT_ATOMS: atom_id res chain seq x y z
N MET A 1 -64.50 -6.86 67.96
CA MET A 1 -65.17 -7.67 69.00
C MET A 1 -66.01 -8.80 68.36
N ILE A 2 -65.43 -9.62 67.47
CA ILE A 2 -66.06 -10.84 66.92
C ILE A 2 -64.95 -11.89 66.75
N TYR A 3 -64.29 -12.24 67.86
CA TYR A 3 -63.10 -13.12 67.88
C TYR A 3 -63.15 -14.15 69.02
N LYS A 4 -64.35 -14.39 69.58
CA LYS A 4 -64.58 -15.25 70.76
C LYS A 4 -65.89 -16.06 70.75
N LEU A 5 -66.67 -16.08 69.66
CA LEU A 5 -68.01 -16.72 69.64
C LEU A 5 -68.14 -18.00 68.79
N LEU A 6 -67.14 -18.34 67.97
CA LEU A 6 -67.12 -19.58 67.16
C LEU A 6 -66.16 -20.63 67.74
N LEU A 7 -66.21 -20.81 69.07
CA LEU A 7 -65.36 -21.74 69.81
C LEU A 7 -66.17 -22.75 70.66
N ALA A 8 -67.48 -22.92 70.36
CA ALA A 8 -68.44 -23.53 71.29
C ALA A 8 -69.40 -24.59 70.71
N ILE A 9 -69.43 -24.84 69.39
CA ILE A 9 -70.34 -25.85 68.79
C ILE A 9 -69.59 -26.65 67.73
N GLY A 10 -69.27 -27.90 68.04
CA GLY A 10 -68.48 -28.78 67.17
C GLY A 10 -67.77 -29.89 67.96
N VAL A 11 -68.52 -30.62 68.79
CA VAL A 11 -67.98 -31.77 69.53
C VAL A 11 -67.50 -32.83 68.55
N PHE A 12 -66.28 -33.31 68.79
CA PHE A 12 -65.60 -34.41 68.10
C PHE A 12 -66.55 -35.58 67.78
N TYR A 13 -66.65 -35.92 66.49
CA TYR A 13 -66.79 -37.31 66.07
C TYR A 13 -65.42 -37.80 65.60
N SER A 14 -64.72 -38.53 66.47
CA SER A 14 -63.36 -39.01 66.26
C SER A 14 -63.30 -40.23 65.34
N GLN A 15 -63.63 -40.06 64.05
CA GLN A 15 -63.54 -41.13 63.04
C GLN A 15 -62.26 -41.11 62.18
N THR A 16 -61.44 -40.05 62.30
CA THR A 16 -60.26 -39.82 61.44
C THR A 16 -58.98 -40.54 61.86
N LEU A 17 -58.91 -41.10 63.07
CA LEU A 17 -57.72 -41.83 63.57
C LEU A 17 -57.53 -43.24 62.95
N TRP A 18 -58.46 -43.67 62.09
CA TRP A 18 -58.61 -45.08 61.68
C TRP A 18 -58.96 -45.21 60.19
N ALA A 19 -58.47 -44.33 59.32
CA ALA A 19 -58.74 -44.36 57.88
C ALA A 19 -57.45 -44.08 57.08
N LEU A 20 -57.41 -44.48 55.81
CA LEU A 20 -56.32 -44.11 54.90
C LEU A 20 -56.34 -42.60 54.58
N PRO A 21 -55.18 -41.96 54.40
CA PRO A 21 -53.83 -42.51 54.58
C PRO A 21 -53.47 -42.68 56.06
N VAL A 22 -52.77 -43.78 56.39
CA VAL A 22 -52.14 -43.92 57.71
C VAL A 22 -50.95 -42.96 57.77
N ASP A 23 -51.10 -41.85 58.49
CA ASP A 23 -50.03 -40.88 58.74
C ASP A 23 -48.88 -41.55 59.52
N LEU A 24 -47.74 -41.78 58.87
CA LEU A 24 -46.58 -42.41 59.51
C LEU A 24 -45.64 -41.42 60.23
N THR A 25 -46.04 -40.16 60.42
CA THR A 25 -45.15 -39.14 61.02
C THR A 25 -45.05 -39.18 62.55
N LYS A 26 -45.96 -39.85 63.26
CA LYS A 26 -46.09 -39.79 64.73
C LYS A 26 -45.93 -41.14 65.45
N ASP A 27 -45.95 -41.20 66.78
CA ASP A 27 -46.16 -42.44 67.54
C ASP A 27 -45.18 -43.61 67.23
N TRP A 28 -43.87 -43.32 67.24
CA TRP A 28 -42.82 -44.32 67.03
C TRP A 28 -42.15 -44.74 68.35
N TYR A 29 -41.64 -45.96 68.41
CA TYR A 29 -40.77 -46.46 69.49
C TYR A 29 -39.42 -46.87 68.93
N VAL A 30 -38.34 -46.61 69.67
CA VAL A 30 -36.96 -46.76 69.20
C VAL A 30 -36.10 -47.46 70.25
N THR A 31 -35.25 -48.41 69.84
CA THR A 31 -34.25 -49.05 70.68
C THR A 31 -32.93 -49.25 69.94
N LYS A 32 -31.83 -49.42 70.69
CA LYS A 32 -30.52 -49.78 70.13
C LYS A 32 -30.43 -51.27 69.82
N ASN A 33 -29.56 -51.60 68.86
CA ASN A 33 -29.38 -52.92 68.24
C ASN A 33 -30.55 -53.35 67.34
N TRP A 34 -30.30 -54.39 66.54
CA TRP A 34 -31.34 -55.06 65.75
C TRP A 34 -32.01 -56.12 66.62
N THR A 35 -33.32 -56.01 66.82
CA THR A 35 -34.13 -56.91 67.63
C THR A 35 -35.30 -57.48 66.84
N GLU A 36 -35.64 -58.75 67.11
CA GLU A 36 -36.79 -59.44 66.50
C GLU A 36 -38.09 -59.32 67.33
N GLU A 37 -38.04 -58.58 68.44
CA GLU A 37 -39.19 -58.32 69.31
C GLU A 37 -40.20 -57.38 68.62
N ASP A 38 -41.41 -57.87 68.34
CA ASP A 38 -42.54 -57.06 67.83
C ASP A 38 -43.39 -56.41 68.95
N GLN A 39 -43.02 -56.61 70.22
CA GLN A 39 -43.65 -55.97 71.38
C GLN A 39 -42.71 -54.93 71.99
N VAL A 40 -43.26 -53.76 72.33
CA VAL A 40 -42.51 -52.66 72.94
C VAL A 40 -42.18 -53.01 74.39
N SER A 41 -40.90 -53.20 74.69
CA SER A 41 -40.38 -53.38 76.06
C SER A 41 -40.25 -52.02 76.77
N PRO A 42 -40.36 -51.95 78.12
CA PRO A 42 -40.21 -50.70 78.88
C PRO A 42 -38.88 -49.95 78.68
N SER A 43 -37.86 -50.59 78.08
CA SER A 43 -36.57 -49.98 77.75
C SER A 43 -36.54 -49.20 76.42
N TRP A 44 -37.64 -49.15 75.67
CA TRP A 44 -37.71 -48.47 74.38
C TRP A 44 -38.07 -46.98 74.54
N VAL A 45 -37.42 -46.11 73.77
CA VAL A 45 -37.68 -44.66 73.77
C VAL A 45 -38.89 -44.35 72.90
N SER A 46 -39.88 -43.66 73.47
CA SER A 46 -41.07 -43.19 72.73
C SER A 46 -40.77 -41.86 72.01
N LEU A 47 -41.19 -41.75 70.75
CA LEU A 47 -41.00 -40.59 69.90
C LEU A 47 -42.35 -40.08 69.39
N ALA A 48 -42.72 -38.85 69.79
CA ALA A 48 -43.98 -38.23 69.41
C ALA A 48 -44.10 -37.93 67.91
N GLU A 49 -43.03 -37.44 67.27
CA GLU A 49 -42.98 -37.14 65.83
C GLU A 49 -41.58 -37.42 65.24
N LEU A 50 -41.53 -37.89 63.99
CA LEU A 50 -40.29 -38.00 63.19
C LEU A 50 -39.65 -36.60 63.00
N PRO A 51 -38.31 -36.46 62.97
CA PRO A 51 -37.29 -37.48 62.69
C PRO A 51 -36.83 -38.30 63.90
N ILE A 52 -36.47 -39.57 63.64
CA ILE A 52 -35.89 -40.47 64.66
C ILE A 52 -34.57 -39.92 65.23
N ALA A 53 -33.77 -39.24 64.43
CA ALA A 53 -32.52 -38.59 64.87
C ALA A 53 -32.65 -37.70 66.12
N ASN A 54 -33.86 -37.17 66.42
CA ASN A 54 -34.07 -36.40 67.64
C ASN A 54 -33.99 -37.26 68.91
N ALA A 55 -34.62 -38.45 68.92
CA ALA A 55 -34.58 -39.38 70.06
C ALA A 55 -33.24 -40.13 70.19
N LEU A 56 -32.43 -40.19 69.12
CA LEU A 56 -31.11 -40.83 69.18
C LEU A 56 -30.09 -40.09 70.04
N LYS A 57 -30.37 -38.84 70.44
CA LYS A 57 -29.50 -38.07 71.36
C LYS A 57 -29.50 -38.63 72.78
N ASP A 58 -30.58 -39.32 73.16
CA ASP A 58 -30.82 -39.82 74.51
C ASP A 58 -30.42 -41.32 74.65
N ILE A 59 -29.80 -41.90 73.60
CA ILE A 59 -29.38 -43.30 73.54
C ILE A 59 -27.86 -43.38 73.45
N ASP A 60 -27.22 -44.02 74.43
CA ASP A 60 -25.79 -44.33 74.37
C ASP A 60 -25.51 -45.56 73.49
N PHE A 61 -24.73 -45.34 72.43
CA PHE A 61 -24.29 -46.34 71.45
C PHE A 61 -22.86 -46.86 71.70
N GLY A 62 -22.14 -46.34 72.70
CA GLY A 62 -20.75 -46.70 72.95
C GLY A 62 -19.79 -46.26 71.83
N SER A 63 -18.68 -47.00 71.69
CA SER A 63 -17.63 -46.72 70.70
C SER A 63 -17.81 -47.44 69.35
N ASP A 64 -18.99 -48.02 69.10
CA ASP A 64 -19.25 -48.81 67.89
C ASP A 64 -19.15 -47.95 66.63
N SER A 65 -18.43 -48.47 65.63
CA SER A 65 -18.24 -47.86 64.31
C SER A 65 -19.54 -47.66 63.52
N VAL A 66 -20.52 -48.55 63.73
CA VAL A 66 -21.84 -48.57 63.09
C VAL A 66 -22.95 -48.60 64.14
N ARG A 67 -23.79 -47.57 64.14
CA ARG A 67 -25.00 -47.52 64.98
C ARG A 67 -26.09 -48.40 64.35
N ARG A 68 -26.52 -49.42 65.08
CA ARG A 68 -27.65 -50.31 64.71
C ARG A 68 -28.86 -49.95 65.57
N ILE A 69 -30.02 -49.74 64.94
CA ILE A 69 -31.26 -49.29 65.59
C ILE A 69 -32.44 -50.11 65.10
N THR A 70 -33.38 -50.40 66.01
CA THR A 70 -34.70 -50.95 65.71
C THR A 70 -35.76 -49.91 66.04
N THR A 71 -36.73 -49.75 65.15
CA THR A 71 -37.84 -48.80 65.30
C THR A 71 -39.15 -49.54 65.04
N ILE A 72 -40.16 -49.31 65.88
CA ILE A 72 -41.48 -49.93 65.73
C ILE A 72 -42.56 -48.86 65.75
N ARG A 73 -43.57 -49.06 64.91
CA ARG A 73 -44.82 -48.29 64.93
C ARG A 73 -46.00 -49.24 64.74
N LYS A 74 -47.00 -49.12 65.62
CA LYS A 74 -48.28 -49.80 65.44
C LYS A 74 -49.20 -48.97 64.55
N PHE A 75 -50.02 -49.64 63.76
CA PHE A 75 -51.06 -49.02 62.93
C PHE A 75 -52.25 -49.96 62.77
N GLN A 76 -53.38 -49.43 62.31
CA GLN A 76 -54.66 -50.10 62.35
C GLN A 76 -55.32 -50.04 60.97
N ILE A 77 -55.92 -51.15 60.51
CA ILE A 77 -56.57 -51.26 59.21
C ILE A 77 -58.05 -51.64 59.41
N LYS A 78 -58.97 -50.88 58.82
CA LYS A 78 -60.41 -51.23 58.79
C LYS A 78 -60.69 -52.35 57.79
N GLU A 79 -61.79 -53.07 58.03
CA GLU A 79 -62.32 -54.06 57.07
C GLU A 79 -62.59 -53.43 55.69
N GLU A 80 -63.21 -52.24 55.64
CA GLU A 80 -63.54 -51.53 54.39
C GLU A 80 -62.27 -51.24 53.56
N ASP A 81 -61.27 -50.63 54.20
CA ASP A 81 -59.96 -50.35 53.60
C ASP A 81 -59.25 -51.65 53.17
N PHE A 82 -59.28 -52.69 54.02
CA PHE A 82 -58.69 -54.00 53.71
C PHE A 82 -59.36 -54.64 52.49
N GLN A 83 -60.68 -54.54 52.34
CA GLN A 83 -61.38 -55.05 51.16
C GLN A 83 -61.04 -54.28 49.89
N ALA A 84 -60.85 -52.96 49.97
CA ALA A 84 -60.40 -52.14 48.84
C ALA A 84 -59.03 -52.58 48.27
N THR A 85 -58.22 -53.32 49.04
CA THR A 85 -56.98 -53.95 48.51
C THR A 85 -57.20 -55.04 47.45
N LEU A 86 -58.46 -55.45 47.17
CA LEU A 86 -58.77 -56.29 46.01
C LEU A 86 -58.59 -55.53 44.67
N SER A 87 -58.82 -54.21 44.67
CA SER A 87 -58.71 -53.35 43.49
C SER A 87 -57.41 -52.55 43.42
N ASP A 88 -56.90 -52.09 44.56
CA ASP A 88 -55.63 -51.35 44.63
C ASP A 88 -54.89 -51.71 45.92
N ALA A 89 -53.74 -52.36 45.81
CA ALA A 89 -52.97 -52.82 46.96
C ALA A 89 -52.47 -51.63 47.81
N PHE A 90 -52.20 -51.85 49.09
CA PHE A 90 -51.52 -50.82 49.87
C PHE A 90 -50.04 -50.76 49.54
N SER A 91 -49.47 -49.57 49.72
CA SER A 91 -48.04 -49.35 49.69
C SER A 91 -47.62 -48.43 50.82
N LEU A 92 -46.41 -48.66 51.29
CA LEU A 92 -45.73 -47.87 52.30
C LEU A 92 -44.83 -46.85 51.59
N HIS A 93 -45.12 -45.56 51.78
CA HIS A 93 -44.28 -44.46 51.34
C HIS A 93 -43.36 -43.99 52.48
N LEU A 94 -42.06 -44.07 52.24
CA LEU A 94 -40.98 -43.67 53.13
C LEU A 94 -40.12 -42.61 52.42
N PRO A 95 -40.21 -41.32 52.79
CA PRO A 95 -39.62 -40.23 51.99
C PRO A 95 -38.08 -40.28 51.99
N TYR A 96 -37.50 -40.69 53.12
CA TYR A 96 -36.07 -40.95 53.27
C TYR A 96 -35.82 -41.90 54.45
N ILE A 97 -34.99 -42.92 54.20
CA ILE A 97 -34.39 -43.77 55.23
C ILE A 97 -32.87 -43.76 55.06
N SER A 98 -32.17 -43.81 56.19
CA SER A 98 -30.72 -43.96 56.27
C SER A 98 -30.17 -45.29 55.73
N ASN A 99 -28.86 -45.43 55.81
CA ASN A 99 -28.06 -46.07 54.78
C ASN A 99 -28.39 -47.55 54.52
N VAL A 100 -28.17 -48.43 55.50
CA VAL A 100 -28.61 -49.84 55.43
C VAL A 100 -29.94 -49.95 56.17
N HIS A 101 -30.96 -50.54 55.54
CA HIS A 101 -32.24 -50.75 56.21
C HIS A 101 -32.98 -52.01 55.77
N ARG A 102 -33.84 -52.51 56.66
CA ARG A 102 -34.74 -53.65 56.45
C ARG A 102 -36.10 -53.29 57.05
N VAL A 103 -37.17 -53.43 56.28
CA VAL A 103 -38.55 -53.08 56.65
C VAL A 103 -39.36 -54.36 56.77
N PHE A 104 -40.04 -54.52 57.90
CA PHE A 104 -40.88 -55.67 58.22
C PHE A 104 -42.30 -55.21 58.53
N ILE A 105 -43.28 -55.98 58.10
CA ILE A 105 -44.69 -55.82 58.48
C ILE A 105 -45.15 -57.14 59.10
N ASN A 106 -45.68 -57.07 60.33
CA ASN A 106 -46.12 -58.22 61.12
C ASN A 106 -45.06 -59.35 61.18
N GLY A 107 -43.79 -58.97 61.37
CA GLY A 107 -42.63 -59.88 61.43
C GLY A 107 -42.06 -60.29 60.07
N LYS A 108 -42.77 -60.13 58.95
CA LYS A 108 -42.29 -60.52 57.61
C LYS A 108 -41.55 -59.38 56.90
N LEU A 109 -40.39 -59.68 56.32
CA LEU A 109 -39.60 -58.73 55.53
C LEU A 109 -40.34 -58.33 54.23
N VAL A 110 -40.57 -57.03 54.04
CA VAL A 110 -41.23 -56.45 52.85
C VAL A 110 -40.30 -55.58 52.00
N HIS A 111 -39.25 -55.01 52.58
CA HIS A 111 -38.24 -54.25 51.83
C HIS A 111 -36.85 -54.30 52.48
N SER A 112 -35.81 -54.16 51.67
CA SER A 112 -34.42 -54.38 52.05
C SER A 112 -33.48 -53.65 51.09
N GLN A 113 -32.63 -52.75 51.59
CA GLN A 113 -31.64 -52.04 50.78
C GLN A 113 -30.34 -51.77 51.57
N GLY A 114 -29.20 -51.85 50.88
CA GLY A 114 -27.84 -51.72 51.44
C GLY A 114 -27.38 -52.93 52.27
N ASP A 115 -26.07 -53.12 52.44
CA ASP A 115 -25.48 -54.28 53.13
C ASP A 115 -24.29 -53.88 54.02
N LEU A 116 -24.06 -54.67 55.07
CA LEU A 116 -22.93 -54.54 55.99
C LEU A 116 -21.85 -55.60 55.71
N ASP A 117 -20.59 -55.23 55.87
CA ASP A 117 -19.44 -56.15 55.96
C ASP A 117 -18.83 -56.00 57.36
N GLY A 118 -19.35 -56.79 58.30
CA GLY A 118 -19.02 -56.71 59.74
C GLY A 118 -19.39 -55.36 60.37
N GLU A 119 -18.41 -54.47 60.43
CA GLU A 119 -18.45 -53.13 61.04
C GLU A 119 -18.38 -51.98 60.02
N HIS A 120 -18.47 -52.27 58.73
CA HIS A 120 -18.49 -51.25 57.66
C HIS A 120 -19.69 -51.41 56.73
N ILE A 121 -20.13 -50.32 56.10
CA ILE A 121 -21.16 -50.37 55.07
C ILE A 121 -20.53 -50.73 53.73
N LYS A 122 -20.98 -51.85 53.15
CA LYS A 122 -20.46 -52.39 51.89
C LYS A 122 -21.15 -51.77 50.67
N THR A 123 -22.45 -51.58 50.77
CA THR A 123 -23.31 -51.04 49.71
C THR A 123 -24.30 -50.05 50.33
N SER A 124 -24.43 -48.85 49.75
CA SER A 124 -25.39 -47.88 50.27
C SER A 124 -26.81 -48.21 49.85
N GLY A 125 -27.78 -47.95 50.73
CA GLY A 125 -29.20 -48.22 50.47
C GLY A 125 -30.12 -46.99 50.55
N TYR A 126 -29.60 -45.80 50.78
CA TYR A 126 -30.45 -44.61 50.92
C TYR A 126 -31.08 -44.18 49.57
N ARG A 127 -32.38 -43.85 49.59
CA ARG A 127 -33.14 -43.38 48.42
C ARG A 127 -34.21 -42.36 48.85
N ARG A 128 -34.56 -41.43 47.95
CA ARG A 128 -35.69 -40.50 48.11
C ARG A 128 -36.99 -41.16 47.66
N HIS A 129 -38.08 -40.98 48.41
CA HIS A 129 -39.41 -41.53 48.16
C HIS A 129 -39.39 -43.03 47.83
N ILE A 130 -39.00 -43.83 48.82
CA ILE A 130 -39.10 -45.29 48.75
C ILE A 130 -40.58 -45.65 48.84
N ILE A 131 -41.10 -46.34 47.82
CA ILE A 131 -42.46 -46.86 47.77
C ILE A 131 -42.36 -48.38 47.80
N VAL A 132 -42.88 -48.99 48.86
CA VAL A 132 -42.87 -50.45 49.08
C VAL A 132 -44.28 -50.97 48.90
N PRO A 133 -44.59 -51.79 47.88
CA PRO A 133 -45.89 -52.45 47.78
C PRO A 133 -46.03 -53.47 48.92
N ILE A 134 -47.17 -53.48 49.60
CA ILE A 134 -47.47 -54.39 50.71
C ILE A 134 -48.39 -55.50 50.17
N ASN A 135 -47.98 -56.76 50.36
CA ASN A 135 -48.83 -57.88 49.98
C ASN A 135 -50.02 -57.98 50.97
N ARG A 136 -51.25 -58.13 50.45
CA ARG A 136 -52.47 -58.30 51.26
C ARG A 136 -52.35 -59.43 52.29
N ASN A 137 -51.64 -60.51 51.96
CA ASN A 137 -51.43 -61.67 52.85
C ASN A 137 -50.56 -61.35 54.08
N ASP A 138 -49.83 -60.23 54.06
CA ASP A 138 -48.92 -59.82 55.14
C ASP A 138 -49.61 -58.86 56.11
N LEU A 139 -50.83 -58.43 55.78
CA LEU A 139 -51.67 -57.53 56.56
C LEU A 139 -52.77 -58.28 57.31
N ARG A 140 -53.20 -57.70 58.42
CA ARG A 140 -54.30 -58.18 59.26
C ARG A 140 -55.37 -57.09 59.35
N ILE A 141 -56.62 -57.49 59.50
CA ILE A 141 -57.70 -56.57 59.88
C ILE A 141 -57.48 -56.20 61.36
N GLY A 142 -57.58 -54.91 61.71
CA GLY A 142 -57.19 -54.40 63.03
C GLY A 142 -55.69 -54.11 63.15
N GLU A 143 -55.06 -54.57 64.23
CA GLU A 143 -53.70 -54.16 64.60
C GLU A 143 -52.61 -54.78 63.72
N ASN A 144 -51.73 -53.94 63.21
CA ASN A 144 -50.55 -54.28 62.44
C ASN A 144 -49.31 -53.60 63.03
N VAL A 145 -48.15 -54.22 62.86
CA VAL A 145 -46.86 -53.72 63.35
C VAL A 145 -45.92 -53.46 62.17
N LEU A 146 -45.44 -52.22 62.04
CA LEU A 146 -44.36 -51.82 61.15
C LEU A 146 -43.06 -51.77 61.95
N ARG A 147 -42.10 -52.63 61.62
CA ARG A 147 -40.76 -52.66 62.23
C ARG A 147 -39.70 -52.31 61.20
N ILE A 148 -38.78 -51.42 61.52
CA ILE A 148 -37.69 -51.02 60.62
C ILE A 148 -36.36 -51.13 61.38
N TRP A 149 -35.44 -51.92 60.82
CA TRP A 149 -34.05 -51.96 61.21
C TRP A 149 -33.25 -50.97 60.37
N ILE A 150 -32.34 -50.25 60.99
CA ILE A 150 -31.45 -49.26 60.36
C ILE A 150 -30.02 -49.50 60.84
N ALA A 151 -29.05 -49.31 59.95
CA ALA A 151 -27.65 -49.15 60.33
C ALA A 151 -27.00 -47.98 59.58
N SER A 152 -26.11 -47.24 60.27
CA SER A 152 -25.37 -46.10 59.72
C SER A 152 -24.02 -45.92 60.44
N GLU A 153 -22.98 -45.55 59.70
CA GLU A 153 -21.65 -45.28 60.25
C GLU A 153 -21.60 -44.02 61.14
N LEU A 154 -20.54 -43.91 61.93
CA LEU A 154 -20.20 -42.69 62.67
C LEU A 154 -20.01 -41.50 61.71
N GLY A 155 -20.77 -40.42 61.96
CA GLY A 155 -20.75 -39.22 61.13
C GLY A 155 -21.68 -39.24 59.91
N GLU A 156 -22.45 -40.32 59.69
CA GLU A 156 -23.62 -40.31 58.80
C GLU A 156 -24.92 -39.95 59.55
N GLU A 157 -25.95 -39.52 58.82
CA GLU A 157 -27.31 -39.41 59.36
C GLU A 157 -27.90 -40.80 59.59
N CYS A 158 -28.45 -41.04 60.78
CA CYS A 158 -29.21 -42.25 61.11
C CYS A 158 -30.64 -41.86 61.49
N THR A 159 -31.59 -42.02 60.58
CA THR A 159 -32.96 -41.51 60.76
C THR A 159 -33.97 -42.12 59.78
N ILE A 160 -35.25 -41.98 60.12
CA ILE A 160 -36.40 -42.14 59.22
C ILE A 160 -37.08 -40.76 59.19
N TYR A 161 -37.09 -40.10 58.01
CA TYR A 161 -37.31 -38.64 57.87
C TYR A 161 -36.27 -37.81 58.66
N LYS A 162 -36.06 -36.50 58.53
CA LYS A 162 -36.80 -35.42 57.87
C LYS A 162 -35.86 -34.63 56.93
N THR A 163 -35.01 -35.36 56.21
CA THR A 163 -34.21 -34.82 55.11
C THR A 163 -35.04 -35.06 53.83
N MET A 164 -35.26 -34.03 53.00
CA MET A 164 -36.26 -34.03 51.90
C MET A 164 -37.73 -34.17 52.40
N ASN A 165 -38.23 -33.16 53.12
CA ASN A 165 -39.56 -33.13 53.76
C ASN A 165 -40.72 -32.79 52.79
N ASP A 166 -40.63 -33.20 51.53
CA ASP A 166 -41.51 -32.67 50.48
C ASP A 166 -42.88 -33.38 50.47
N ILE A 167 -42.92 -34.64 50.94
CA ILE A 167 -44.14 -35.47 51.08
C ILE A 167 -43.97 -36.33 52.35
N PRO A 168 -44.95 -36.37 53.28
CA PRO A 168 -44.84 -37.12 54.53
C PRO A 168 -44.80 -38.64 54.32
N ALA A 169 -44.26 -39.35 55.31
CA ALA A 169 -44.34 -40.80 55.37
C ALA A 169 -45.80 -41.23 55.60
N LYS A 170 -46.29 -42.21 54.84
CA LYS A 170 -47.67 -42.72 54.96
C LYS A 170 -47.82 -44.14 54.44
N ILE A 171 -48.86 -44.85 54.88
CA ILE A 171 -49.41 -46.01 54.14
C ILE A 171 -50.67 -45.55 53.43
N ASP A 172 -50.76 -45.85 52.14
CA ASP A 172 -51.86 -45.44 51.27
C ASP A 172 -52.06 -46.47 50.15
N PHE A 173 -53.09 -46.29 49.33
CA PHE A 173 -53.28 -47.02 48.08
C PHE A 173 -52.05 -46.88 47.16
N ALA A 174 -51.72 -47.94 46.42
CA ALA A 174 -50.53 -47.96 45.57
C ALA A 174 -50.63 -46.98 44.41
N SER A 175 -51.81 -46.75 43.84
CA SER A 175 -51.99 -45.69 42.83
C SER A 175 -51.72 -44.28 43.37
N GLU A 176 -52.16 -43.96 44.60
CA GLU A 176 -51.95 -42.65 45.23
C GLU A 176 -50.47 -42.40 45.58
N ASN A 177 -49.76 -43.42 46.07
CA ASN A 177 -48.31 -43.32 46.28
C ASN A 177 -47.53 -43.31 44.96
N GLN A 178 -48.00 -43.97 43.90
CA GLN A 178 -47.33 -44.00 42.61
C GLN A 178 -47.26 -42.61 41.94
N LYS A 179 -48.24 -41.73 42.20
CA LYS A 179 -48.23 -40.32 41.75
C LYS A 179 -46.99 -39.54 42.20
N ILE A 180 -46.29 -39.99 43.25
CA ILE A 180 -45.04 -39.37 43.72
C ILE A 180 -43.93 -39.49 42.65
N ASN A 181 -44.01 -40.48 41.76
CA ASN A 181 -43.09 -40.65 40.64
C ASN A 181 -43.45 -39.77 39.41
N GLU A 182 -44.61 -39.12 39.40
CA GLU A 182 -45.17 -38.37 38.26
C GLU A 182 -44.70 -36.91 38.20
N GLU A 183 -43.39 -36.70 38.06
CA GLU A 183 -42.76 -35.38 38.11
C GLU A 183 -42.81 -34.56 36.79
N TYR A 184 -43.97 -34.51 36.12
CA TYR A 184 -44.11 -33.92 34.77
C TYR A 184 -43.49 -32.52 34.60
N PHE A 185 -43.68 -31.62 35.57
CA PHE A 185 -43.11 -30.28 35.54
C PHE A 185 -41.57 -30.29 35.62
N THR A 186 -40.97 -31.21 36.39
CA THR A 186 -39.51 -31.36 36.48
C THR A 186 -38.96 -31.83 35.13
N TYR A 187 -39.60 -32.82 34.49
CA TYR A 187 -39.19 -33.32 33.17
C TYR A 187 -39.36 -32.27 32.05
N MET A 188 -40.42 -31.45 32.09
CA MET A 188 -40.61 -30.35 31.16
C MET A 188 -39.49 -29.29 31.28
N LEU A 189 -39.12 -28.90 32.50
CA LEU A 189 -38.02 -27.94 32.74
C LEU A 189 -36.66 -28.53 32.35
N LEU A 190 -36.42 -29.80 32.67
CA LEU A 190 -35.22 -30.54 32.25
C LEU A 190 -35.05 -30.52 30.72
N PHE A 191 -36.12 -30.85 29.98
CA PHE A 191 -36.10 -30.81 28.52
C PHE A 191 -35.85 -29.39 27.99
N LEU A 192 -36.50 -28.37 28.56
CA LEU A 192 -36.29 -26.99 28.17
C LEU A 192 -34.83 -26.54 28.36
N TYR A 193 -34.22 -26.87 29.50
CA TYR A 193 -32.81 -26.54 29.77
C TYR A 193 -31.84 -27.31 28.85
N LEU A 194 -32.14 -28.58 28.55
CA LEU A 194 -31.36 -29.35 27.58
C LEU A 194 -31.46 -28.75 26.17
N PHE A 195 -32.68 -28.38 25.74
CA PHE A 195 -32.94 -27.75 24.44
C PHE A 195 -32.21 -26.41 24.30
N VAL A 196 -32.30 -25.53 25.30
CA VAL A 196 -31.55 -24.26 25.33
C VAL A 196 -30.03 -24.53 25.30
N GLY A 197 -29.57 -25.54 26.04
CA GLY A 197 -28.17 -25.98 26.04
C GLY A 197 -27.68 -26.39 24.65
N ILE A 198 -28.38 -27.32 24.00
CA ILE A 198 -28.06 -27.79 22.64
C ILE A 198 -28.13 -26.63 21.63
N TYR A 199 -29.17 -25.80 21.70
CA TYR A 199 -29.36 -24.67 20.80
C TYR A 199 -28.18 -23.69 20.86
N HIS A 200 -27.75 -23.27 22.05
CA HIS A 200 -26.59 -22.38 22.18
C HIS A 200 -25.27 -23.08 21.87
N GLY A 201 -25.17 -24.40 22.08
CA GLY A 201 -24.04 -25.21 21.60
C GLY A 201 -23.90 -25.16 20.08
N LEU A 202 -25.00 -25.36 19.34
CA LEU A 202 -25.03 -25.26 17.87
C LEU A 202 -24.70 -23.83 17.39
N PHE A 203 -25.17 -22.79 18.09
CA PHE A 203 -24.79 -21.40 17.80
C PHE A 203 -23.29 -21.17 17.98
N TYR A 204 -22.69 -21.69 19.04
CA TYR A 204 -21.24 -21.61 19.24
C TYR A 204 -20.46 -22.36 18.14
N LEU A 205 -20.92 -23.56 17.74
CA LEU A 205 -20.28 -24.31 16.64
C LEU A 205 -20.23 -23.51 15.34
N LYS A 206 -21.32 -22.80 15.00
CA LYS A 206 -21.40 -21.92 13.82
C LYS A 206 -20.68 -20.58 14.00
N ARG A 207 -20.61 -20.03 15.23
CA ARG A 207 -20.11 -18.68 15.52
C ARG A 207 -19.08 -18.73 16.67
N ARG A 208 -17.93 -19.35 16.39
CA ARG A 208 -16.85 -19.61 17.36
C ARG A 208 -16.34 -18.38 18.12
N ASN A 209 -16.43 -17.19 17.51
CA ASN A 209 -16.06 -15.91 18.14
C ASN A 209 -17.00 -15.53 19.31
N GLU A 210 -18.23 -16.05 19.34
CA GLU A 210 -19.21 -15.80 20.41
C GLU A 210 -19.13 -16.86 21.50
N VAL A 211 -17.96 -16.97 22.14
CA VAL A 211 -17.63 -18.02 23.13
C VAL A 211 -18.59 -18.04 24.33
N TYR A 212 -19.28 -16.92 24.63
CA TYR A 212 -20.33 -16.89 25.65
C TYR A 212 -21.46 -17.90 25.39
N ASN A 213 -21.77 -18.23 24.13
CA ASN A 213 -22.77 -19.24 23.79
C ASN A 213 -22.34 -20.64 24.29
N LEU A 214 -21.05 -20.97 24.30
CA LEU A 214 -20.54 -22.23 24.85
C LEU A 214 -20.76 -22.30 26.36
N TYR A 215 -20.41 -21.25 27.10
CA TYR A 215 -20.57 -21.26 28.56
C TYR A 215 -22.04 -21.28 28.98
N TYR A 216 -22.90 -20.58 28.25
CA TYR A 216 -24.34 -20.65 28.47
C TYR A 216 -24.92 -22.04 28.13
N ALA A 217 -24.44 -22.66 27.05
CA ALA A 217 -24.80 -24.04 26.70
C ALA A 217 -24.42 -25.02 27.82
N MET A 218 -23.17 -24.96 28.31
CA MET A 218 -22.69 -25.81 29.40
C MET A 218 -23.46 -25.56 30.71
N PHE A 219 -23.79 -24.31 31.03
CA PHE A 219 -24.65 -23.98 32.17
C PHE A 219 -26.02 -24.65 32.07
N ALA A 220 -26.71 -24.52 30.94
CA ALA A 220 -28.04 -25.08 30.75
C ALA A 220 -28.04 -26.62 30.67
N VAL A 221 -27.02 -27.24 30.07
CA VAL A 221 -26.83 -28.70 30.07
C VAL A 221 -26.57 -29.23 31.48
N PHE A 222 -25.65 -28.63 32.25
CA PHE A 222 -25.37 -29.07 33.62
C PHE A 222 -26.58 -28.87 34.54
N LEU A 223 -27.35 -27.80 34.36
CA LEU A 223 -28.62 -27.59 35.05
C LEU A 223 -29.66 -28.67 34.70
N SER A 224 -29.77 -29.06 33.43
CA SER A 224 -30.65 -30.15 32.99
C SER A 224 -30.23 -31.50 33.59
N ILE A 225 -28.94 -31.84 33.54
CA ILE A 225 -28.40 -33.06 34.16
C ILE A 225 -28.67 -33.05 35.67
N TYR A 226 -28.48 -31.92 36.36
CA TYR A 226 -28.80 -31.82 37.79
C TYR A 226 -30.28 -32.06 38.09
N MET A 227 -31.21 -31.63 37.21
CA MET A 227 -32.63 -31.96 37.36
C MET A 227 -32.89 -33.48 37.29
N VAL A 228 -32.10 -34.26 36.53
CA VAL A 228 -32.17 -35.73 36.60
C VAL A 228 -31.88 -36.21 38.02
N PHE A 229 -30.75 -35.80 38.61
CA PHE A 229 -30.35 -36.18 39.97
C PHE A 229 -31.30 -35.67 41.07
N ARG A 230 -32.12 -34.66 40.77
CA ARG A 230 -33.17 -34.17 41.67
C ARG A 230 -34.51 -34.92 41.51
N SER A 231 -34.71 -35.63 40.41
CA SER A 231 -35.93 -36.40 40.09
C SER A 231 -35.84 -37.89 40.48
N GLN A 232 -36.97 -38.60 40.46
CA GLN A 232 -37.04 -40.06 40.58
C GLN A 232 -36.39 -40.80 39.40
N ALA A 233 -36.24 -40.16 38.24
CA ALA A 233 -35.68 -40.81 37.05
C ALA A 233 -34.24 -41.31 37.24
N VAL A 234 -33.48 -40.69 38.15
CA VAL A 234 -32.10 -41.09 38.46
C VAL A 234 -31.96 -42.54 38.92
N TYR A 235 -32.98 -43.08 39.60
CA TYR A 235 -32.93 -44.44 40.15
C TYR A 235 -33.13 -45.53 39.08
N TYR A 236 -33.64 -45.20 37.89
CA TYR A 236 -33.65 -46.12 36.74
C TYR A 236 -32.25 -46.39 36.17
N LEU A 237 -31.24 -45.59 36.54
CA LEU A 237 -29.85 -45.81 36.11
C LEU A 237 -29.19 -47.00 36.82
N GLY A 238 -29.80 -47.55 37.88
CA GLY A 238 -29.26 -48.69 38.63
C GLY A 238 -27.92 -48.44 39.33
N LEU A 239 -27.53 -47.16 39.49
CA LEU A 239 -26.28 -46.77 40.14
C LEU A 239 -26.34 -46.99 41.65
N GLU A 240 -25.18 -47.28 42.25
CA GLU A 240 -25.03 -47.29 43.70
C GLU A 240 -25.31 -45.87 44.26
N PRO A 241 -26.11 -45.71 45.33
CA PRO A 241 -26.61 -44.40 45.75
C PRO A 241 -25.53 -43.37 46.12
N TYR A 242 -24.37 -43.82 46.61
CA TYR A 242 -23.29 -42.92 46.96
C TYR A 242 -22.47 -42.47 45.74
N LEU A 243 -22.26 -43.34 44.76
CA LEU A 243 -21.78 -42.96 43.42
C LEU A 243 -22.72 -41.94 42.76
N GLN A 244 -24.04 -42.15 42.85
CA GLN A 244 -25.03 -41.19 42.37
C GLN A 244 -24.88 -39.83 43.04
N THR A 245 -24.73 -39.76 44.37
CA THR A 245 -24.50 -38.50 45.10
C THR A 245 -23.17 -37.83 44.73
N ARG A 246 -22.10 -38.60 44.50
CA ARG A 246 -20.81 -38.05 44.01
C ARG A 246 -20.98 -37.37 42.66
N ILE A 247 -21.72 -37.97 41.73
CA ILE A 247 -21.99 -37.36 40.41
C ILE A 247 -22.94 -36.16 40.54
N GLU A 248 -23.99 -36.22 41.38
CA GLU A 248 -24.87 -35.07 41.70
C GLU A 248 -24.04 -33.86 42.15
N TYR A 249 -23.05 -34.07 43.02
CA TYR A 249 -22.20 -33.00 43.55
C TYR A 249 -21.25 -32.44 42.49
N VAL A 250 -20.62 -33.30 41.68
CA VAL A 250 -19.76 -32.85 40.56
C VAL A 250 -20.57 -31.99 39.59
N VAL A 251 -21.77 -32.42 39.21
CA VAL A 251 -22.64 -31.65 38.30
C VAL A 251 -23.04 -30.33 38.94
N VAL A 252 -23.52 -30.33 40.19
CA VAL A 252 -23.98 -29.08 40.83
C VAL A 252 -22.84 -28.09 41.05
N PHE A 253 -21.62 -28.56 41.35
CA PHE A 253 -20.46 -27.69 41.57
C PHE A 253 -20.13 -26.82 40.36
N PHE A 254 -20.27 -27.37 39.15
CA PHE A 254 -19.96 -26.67 37.91
C PHE A 254 -21.06 -25.69 37.43
N ILE A 255 -22.32 -25.84 37.84
CA ILE A 255 -23.43 -24.94 37.43
C ILE A 255 -23.10 -23.46 37.66
N PRO A 256 -22.76 -22.99 38.88
CA PRO A 256 -22.44 -21.59 39.08
C PRO A 256 -21.17 -21.19 38.31
N VAL A 257 -20.20 -22.08 38.11
CA VAL A 257 -18.97 -21.73 37.39
C VAL A 257 -19.21 -21.52 35.90
N TRP A 258 -20.05 -22.35 35.26
CA TRP A 258 -20.44 -22.13 33.86
C TRP A 258 -21.17 -20.78 33.70
N LEU A 259 -22.01 -20.41 34.68
CA LEU A 259 -22.61 -19.09 34.72
C LEU A 259 -21.56 -17.98 34.87
N LEU A 260 -20.58 -18.12 35.77
CA LEU A 260 -19.49 -17.16 35.94
C LEU A 260 -18.71 -16.93 34.63
N LEU A 261 -18.34 -17.99 33.93
CA LEU A 261 -17.63 -17.91 32.64
C LEU A 261 -18.48 -17.23 31.56
N PHE A 262 -19.79 -17.50 31.53
CA PHE A 262 -20.74 -16.78 30.67
C PHE A 262 -20.78 -15.28 31.00
N MET A 263 -20.97 -14.92 32.27
CA MET A 263 -21.09 -13.53 32.73
C MET A 263 -19.83 -12.71 32.40
N ASP A 264 -18.65 -13.28 32.65
CA ASP A 264 -17.36 -12.65 32.34
C ASP A 264 -17.20 -12.38 30.84
N VAL A 265 -17.40 -13.37 29.97
CA VAL A 265 -17.27 -13.15 28.52
C VAL A 265 -18.38 -12.27 27.97
N PHE A 266 -19.60 -12.35 28.50
CA PHE A 266 -20.72 -11.55 28.03
C PHE A 266 -20.55 -10.05 28.35
N PHE A 267 -20.11 -9.72 29.57
CA PHE A 267 -19.98 -8.33 30.05
C PHE A 267 -18.57 -7.73 29.95
N LEU A 268 -17.51 -8.50 30.16
CA LEU A 268 -16.12 -8.03 30.12
C LEU A 268 -15.42 -8.35 28.79
N GLY A 269 -16.03 -9.17 27.93
CA GLY A 269 -15.44 -9.65 26.66
C GLY A 269 -14.32 -10.69 26.84
N ARG A 270 -13.95 -11.04 28.08
CA ARG A 270 -12.84 -11.93 28.41
C ARG A 270 -13.02 -12.56 29.79
N LEU A 271 -12.38 -13.71 30.00
CA LEU A 271 -12.31 -14.35 31.32
C LEU A 271 -11.40 -13.56 32.27
N SER A 272 -11.93 -13.18 33.44
CA SER A 272 -11.18 -12.58 34.53
C SER A 272 -10.22 -13.59 35.18
N ARG A 273 -9.23 -13.08 35.93
CA ARG A 273 -8.37 -13.94 36.76
C ARG A 273 -9.18 -14.68 37.82
N PHE A 274 -10.18 -14.00 38.40
CA PHE A 274 -11.10 -14.57 39.39
C PHE A 274 -11.84 -15.80 38.85
N ALA A 275 -12.47 -15.69 37.67
CA ALA A 275 -13.20 -16.82 37.08
C ALA A 275 -12.31 -18.03 36.75
N LYS A 276 -11.07 -17.80 36.28
CA LYS A 276 -10.09 -18.88 36.05
C LYS A 276 -9.67 -19.58 37.35
N ILE A 277 -9.44 -18.83 38.41
CA ILE A 277 -9.09 -19.37 39.73
C ILE A 277 -10.26 -20.19 40.29
N ILE A 278 -11.47 -19.63 40.30
CA ILE A 278 -12.67 -20.35 40.78
C ILE A 278 -12.91 -21.62 39.96
N PHE A 279 -12.83 -21.57 38.63
CA PHE A 279 -12.96 -22.78 37.81
C PHE A 279 -11.93 -23.85 38.18
N SER A 280 -10.67 -23.46 38.42
CA SER A 280 -9.60 -24.38 38.80
C SER A 280 -9.85 -25.01 40.17
N VAL A 281 -10.23 -24.21 41.18
CA VAL A 281 -10.57 -24.68 42.52
C VAL A 281 -11.76 -25.64 42.49
N ILE A 282 -12.80 -25.32 41.71
CA ILE A 282 -14.00 -26.16 41.57
C ILE A 282 -13.69 -27.45 40.82
N ALA A 283 -12.86 -27.42 39.78
CA ALA A 283 -12.41 -28.63 39.08
C ALA A 283 -11.62 -29.57 40.01
N VAL A 284 -10.77 -29.03 40.88
CA VAL A 284 -10.06 -29.82 41.90
C VAL A 284 -11.04 -30.39 42.93
N ALA A 285 -11.99 -29.59 43.44
CA ALA A 285 -13.01 -30.08 44.38
C ALA A 285 -13.89 -31.19 43.77
N ALA A 286 -14.30 -31.03 42.51
CA ALA A 286 -15.05 -32.04 41.76
C ALA A 286 -14.24 -33.32 41.49
N PHE A 287 -12.93 -33.22 41.27
CA PHE A 287 -12.05 -34.39 41.15
C PHE A 287 -11.91 -35.14 42.49
N LEU A 288 -11.64 -34.42 43.57
CA LEU A 288 -11.52 -35.00 44.92
C LEU A 288 -12.79 -35.70 45.39
N GLN A 289 -13.96 -35.24 44.94
CA GLN A 289 -15.28 -35.80 45.29
C GLN A 289 -15.42 -37.31 44.99
N PHE A 290 -14.67 -37.86 44.03
CA PHE A 290 -14.69 -39.29 43.72
C PHE A 290 -13.92 -40.18 44.71
N PHE A 291 -13.00 -39.62 45.51
CA PHE A 291 -12.07 -40.37 46.36
C PHE A 291 -12.35 -40.26 47.86
N VAL A 292 -13.28 -39.41 48.27
CA VAL A 292 -13.62 -39.13 49.68
C VAL A 292 -14.73 -40.04 50.23
N THR A 293 -14.88 -40.10 51.55
CA THR A 293 -16.01 -40.78 52.23
C THR A 293 -17.27 -39.90 52.26
N ARG A 294 -18.44 -40.48 52.56
CA ARG A 294 -19.74 -39.77 52.59
C ARG A 294 -19.73 -38.56 53.52
N SER A 295 -19.14 -38.69 54.70
CA SER A 295 -19.00 -37.59 55.68
C SER A 295 -18.11 -36.45 55.16
N ILE A 296 -16.97 -36.76 54.52
CA ILE A 296 -16.07 -35.75 53.94
C ILE A 296 -16.74 -35.07 52.74
N SER A 297 -17.43 -35.83 51.89
CA SER A 297 -18.26 -35.33 50.78
C SER A 297 -19.27 -34.26 51.23
N GLY A 298 -19.95 -34.47 52.36
CA GLY A 298 -20.84 -33.46 52.96
C GLY A 298 -20.12 -32.16 53.38
N LYS A 299 -18.90 -32.26 53.91
CA LYS A 299 -18.07 -31.09 54.26
C LYS A 299 -17.59 -30.32 53.02
N ILE A 300 -17.27 -31.01 51.93
CA ILE A 300 -16.92 -30.36 50.65
C ILE A 300 -18.14 -29.62 50.09
N LEU A 301 -19.34 -30.23 50.10
CA LEU A 301 -20.58 -29.57 49.69
C LEU A 301 -20.84 -28.29 50.50
N LEU A 302 -20.71 -28.34 51.84
CA LEU A 302 -20.88 -27.18 52.71
C LEU A 302 -19.87 -26.07 52.38
N THR A 303 -18.60 -26.42 52.15
CA THR A 303 -17.55 -25.47 51.74
C THR A 303 -17.87 -24.83 50.39
N TRP A 304 -18.41 -25.61 49.45
CA TRP A 304 -18.86 -25.12 48.15
C TRP A 304 -20.04 -24.14 48.26
N GLN A 305 -21.00 -24.37 49.17
CA GLN A 305 -22.14 -23.47 49.38
C GLN A 305 -21.71 -22.04 49.76
N PHE A 306 -20.66 -21.89 50.59
CA PHE A 306 -20.07 -20.56 50.86
C PHE A 306 -19.50 -19.89 49.61
N THR A 307 -18.96 -20.66 48.67
CA THR A 307 -18.45 -20.14 47.39
C THR A 307 -19.59 -19.58 46.52
N ILE A 308 -20.80 -20.15 46.59
CA ILE A 308 -21.98 -19.62 45.87
C ILE A 308 -22.32 -18.21 46.35
N LEU A 309 -22.23 -17.93 47.65
CA LEU A 309 -22.52 -16.60 48.21
C LEU A 309 -21.55 -15.54 47.66
N ILE A 310 -20.25 -15.87 47.60
CA ILE A 310 -19.22 -15.01 47.00
C ILE A 310 -19.52 -14.76 45.51
N LEU A 311 -19.93 -15.81 44.78
CA LEU A 311 -20.28 -15.70 43.36
C LEU A 311 -21.56 -14.89 43.13
N ALA A 312 -22.58 -15.00 43.99
CA ALA A 312 -23.79 -14.20 43.90
C ALA A 312 -23.49 -12.69 44.03
N ILE A 313 -22.64 -12.31 45.01
CA ILE A 313 -22.17 -10.93 45.17
C ILE A 313 -21.41 -10.47 43.92
N TYR A 314 -20.54 -11.32 43.36
CA TYR A 314 -19.79 -11.01 42.14
C TYR A 314 -20.70 -10.84 40.91
N TYR A 315 -21.76 -11.65 40.75
CA TYR A 315 -22.73 -11.49 39.66
C TYR A 315 -23.49 -10.18 39.77
N ILE A 316 -23.95 -9.81 40.97
CA ILE A 316 -24.61 -8.53 41.22
C ILE A 316 -23.65 -7.37 40.88
N TYR A 317 -22.38 -7.46 41.30
CA TYR A 317 -21.35 -6.48 40.94
C TYR A 317 -21.17 -6.34 39.41
N LEU A 318 -21.05 -7.44 38.66
CA LEU A 318 -20.91 -7.40 37.20
C LEU A 318 -22.13 -6.76 36.51
N ILE A 319 -23.34 -7.12 36.95
CA ILE A 319 -24.58 -6.59 36.40
C ILE A 319 -24.69 -5.08 36.67
N ILE A 320 -24.48 -4.64 37.92
CA ILE A 320 -24.51 -3.21 38.30
C ILE A 320 -23.46 -2.42 37.52
N ARG A 321 -22.23 -2.94 37.41
CA ARG A 321 -21.17 -2.32 36.61
C ARG A 321 -21.57 -2.15 35.14
N SER A 322 -22.24 -3.14 34.54
CA SER A 322 -22.73 -3.02 33.16
C SER A 322 -23.94 -2.07 33.03
N MET A 323 -24.79 -1.95 34.06
CA MET A 323 -25.86 -0.95 34.09
C MET A 323 -25.32 0.48 34.07
N ILE A 324 -24.21 0.76 34.79
CA ILE A 324 -23.54 2.07 34.76
C ILE A 324 -23.07 2.42 33.34
N SER A 325 -22.65 1.43 32.54
CA SER A 325 -22.34 1.60 31.11
C SER A 325 -23.57 1.76 30.19
N ARG A 326 -24.76 2.04 30.75
CA ARG A 326 -26.06 2.19 30.05
C ARG A 326 -26.48 0.99 29.19
N ASN A 327 -25.98 -0.21 29.51
CA ASN A 327 -26.36 -1.41 28.77
C ASN A 327 -27.79 -1.86 29.14
N LYS A 328 -28.76 -1.63 28.25
CA LYS A 328 -30.18 -2.05 28.41
C LYS A 328 -30.36 -3.56 28.59
N ASP A 329 -29.36 -4.37 28.22
CA ASP A 329 -29.41 -5.82 28.39
C ASP A 329 -29.09 -6.25 29.83
N ALA A 330 -28.29 -5.47 30.57
CA ALA A 330 -27.93 -5.76 31.96
C ALA A 330 -29.15 -5.71 32.91
N TYR A 331 -30.09 -4.79 32.68
CA TYR A 331 -31.31 -4.66 33.49
C TYR A 331 -32.19 -5.92 33.43
N ARG A 332 -32.32 -6.54 32.25
CA ARG A 332 -33.06 -7.80 32.08
C ARG A 332 -32.39 -8.96 32.82
N MET A 333 -31.06 -9.01 32.85
CA MET A 333 -30.31 -10.01 33.62
C MET A 333 -30.43 -9.79 35.13
N LEU A 334 -30.54 -8.54 35.60
CA LEU A 334 -30.77 -8.23 37.01
C LEU A 334 -32.10 -8.81 37.52
N ILE A 335 -33.18 -8.64 36.76
CA ILE A 335 -34.52 -9.15 37.14
C ILE A 335 -34.48 -10.68 37.33
N GLY A 336 -33.92 -11.41 36.36
CA GLY A 336 -33.79 -12.87 36.46
C GLY A 336 -32.88 -13.30 37.63
N MET A 337 -31.78 -12.58 37.88
CA MET A 337 -30.86 -12.85 38.99
C MET A 337 -31.53 -12.64 40.35
N VAL A 338 -32.27 -11.54 40.53
CA VAL A 338 -33.02 -11.25 41.76
C VAL A 338 -34.09 -12.33 42.00
N MET A 339 -34.82 -12.74 40.96
CA MET A 339 -35.81 -13.82 41.07
C MET A 339 -35.18 -15.16 41.44
N LEU A 340 -34.02 -15.50 40.84
CA LEU A 340 -33.25 -16.70 41.17
C LEU A 340 -32.79 -16.70 42.64
N LEU A 341 -32.27 -15.56 43.12
CA LEU A 341 -31.82 -15.42 44.51
C LEU A 341 -32.98 -15.49 45.52
N ILE A 342 -34.13 -14.90 45.21
CA ILE A 342 -35.33 -15.00 46.06
C ILE A 342 -35.82 -16.46 46.13
N CYS A 343 -35.89 -17.17 45.00
CA CYS A 343 -36.30 -18.57 44.98
C CYS A 343 -35.31 -19.48 45.74
N GLY A 344 -34.00 -19.26 45.58
CA GLY A 344 -32.97 -20.00 46.32
C GLY A 344 -32.98 -19.71 47.82
N ALA A 345 -33.17 -18.45 48.23
CA ALA A 345 -33.29 -18.09 49.62
C ALA A 345 -34.53 -18.71 50.27
N TRP A 346 -35.66 -18.75 49.57
CA TRP A 346 -36.88 -19.41 50.04
C TRP A 346 -36.65 -20.90 50.31
N ASP A 347 -36.11 -21.65 49.34
CA ASP A 347 -35.88 -23.08 49.47
C ASP A 347 -34.86 -23.40 50.58
N ILE A 348 -33.80 -22.60 50.75
CA ILE A 348 -32.82 -22.76 51.84
C ILE A 348 -33.47 -22.50 53.22
N LEU A 349 -34.29 -21.45 53.36
CA LEU A 349 -34.97 -21.15 54.61
C LEU A 349 -36.05 -22.19 54.95
N GLY A 350 -36.77 -22.71 53.96
CA GLY A 350 -37.72 -23.82 54.14
C GLY A 350 -37.04 -25.16 54.46
N ALA A 351 -35.89 -25.45 53.87
CA ALA A 351 -35.14 -26.68 54.11
C ALA A 351 -34.43 -26.71 55.48
N THR A 352 -34.00 -25.56 56.01
CA THR A 352 -33.31 -25.48 57.32
C THR A 352 -34.24 -25.56 58.52
N GLY A 353 -35.55 -25.34 58.35
CA GLY A 353 -36.53 -25.37 59.44
C GLY A 353 -36.37 -24.30 60.52
N LEU A 354 -35.47 -23.33 60.32
CA LEU A 354 -35.26 -22.17 61.19
C LEU A 354 -36.49 -21.25 61.25
N LEU A 355 -37.32 -21.28 60.21
CA LEU A 355 -38.60 -20.62 60.10
C LEU A 355 -39.66 -21.67 59.75
N PRO A 356 -40.95 -21.46 60.10
CA PRO A 356 -42.06 -22.36 59.73
C PRO A 356 -42.47 -22.20 58.25
N LEU A 357 -41.49 -22.24 57.34
CA LEU A 357 -41.67 -22.15 55.90
C LEU A 357 -41.64 -23.55 55.28
N GLN A 358 -42.46 -23.78 54.27
CA GLN A 358 -42.45 -25.02 53.50
C GLN A 358 -41.35 -24.97 52.44
N ASN A 359 -40.62 -26.08 52.26
CA ASN A 359 -39.78 -26.27 51.08
C ASN A 359 -40.68 -26.48 49.86
N LEU A 360 -40.74 -25.49 48.97
CA LEU A 360 -41.60 -25.52 47.78
C LEU A 360 -40.82 -25.88 46.50
N ASN A 361 -39.51 -26.11 46.60
CA ASN A 361 -38.61 -26.36 45.48
C ASN A 361 -38.78 -25.29 44.37
N LEU A 362 -38.79 -24.01 44.74
CA LEU A 362 -38.96 -22.85 43.85
C LEU A 362 -37.73 -22.57 42.99
N LEU A 363 -36.54 -23.00 43.41
CA LEU A 363 -35.27 -22.74 42.73
C LEU A 363 -35.29 -23.21 41.27
N ARG A 364 -36.02 -24.30 40.95
CA ARG A 364 -36.21 -24.77 39.56
C ARG A 364 -36.94 -23.77 38.67
N PHE A 365 -37.82 -22.94 39.23
CA PHE A 365 -38.51 -21.84 38.53
C PHE A 365 -37.70 -20.54 38.57
N GLY A 366 -36.90 -20.30 39.62
CA GLY A 366 -35.90 -19.24 39.64
C GLY A 366 -34.90 -19.36 38.48
N PHE A 367 -34.43 -20.58 38.22
CA PHE A 367 -33.59 -20.86 37.04
C PHE A 367 -34.32 -20.60 35.71
N LEU A 368 -35.61 -20.93 35.60
CA LEU A 368 -36.41 -20.70 34.38
C LEU A 368 -36.43 -19.22 34.00
N SER A 369 -36.74 -18.35 34.97
CA SER A 369 -36.76 -16.90 34.77
C SER A 369 -35.41 -16.37 34.29
N PHE A 370 -34.32 -16.87 34.87
CA PHE A 370 -32.97 -16.44 34.53
C PHE A 370 -32.50 -16.95 33.15
N VAL A 371 -32.79 -18.20 32.81
CA VAL A 371 -32.56 -18.81 31.48
C VAL A 371 -33.31 -18.04 30.39
N LEU A 372 -34.60 -17.74 30.60
CA LEU A 372 -35.38 -16.94 29.66
C LEU A 372 -34.84 -15.50 29.56
N GLY A 373 -34.42 -14.91 30.68
CA GLY A 373 -33.77 -13.60 30.72
C GLY A 373 -32.50 -13.52 29.87
N ILE A 374 -31.64 -14.54 29.94
CA ILE A 374 -30.45 -14.65 29.08
C ILE A 374 -30.85 -14.83 27.62
N ALA A 375 -31.80 -15.71 27.30
CA ALA A 375 -32.23 -15.96 25.92
C ALA A 375 -32.74 -14.66 25.23
N VAL A 376 -33.56 -13.87 25.91
CA VAL A 376 -34.07 -12.57 25.42
C VAL A 376 -32.93 -11.55 25.24
N VAL A 377 -31.92 -11.57 26.11
CA VAL A 377 -30.74 -10.71 25.99
C VAL A 377 -29.88 -11.08 24.79
N LEU A 378 -29.64 -12.37 24.56
CA LEU A 378 -28.88 -12.86 23.41
C LEU A 378 -29.59 -12.58 22.09
N ALA A 379 -30.92 -12.78 22.01
CA ALA A 379 -31.72 -12.45 20.84
C ALA A 379 -31.64 -10.95 20.48
N ASN A 380 -31.79 -10.05 21.47
CA ASN A 380 -31.69 -8.61 21.24
C ASN A 380 -30.27 -8.14 20.86
N ARG A 381 -29.22 -8.81 21.36
CA ARG A 381 -27.84 -8.56 20.94
C ARG A 381 -27.63 -8.97 19.48
N PHE A 382 -28.15 -10.13 19.07
CA PHE A 382 -28.10 -10.61 17.69
C PHE A 382 -28.77 -9.63 16.70
N LEU A 383 -30.01 -9.21 16.98
CA LEU A 383 -30.74 -8.24 16.14
C LEU A 383 -29.99 -6.91 15.97
N ARG A 384 -29.35 -6.41 17.04
CA ARG A 384 -28.58 -5.16 16.98
C ARG A 384 -27.35 -5.29 16.07
N VAL A 385 -26.62 -6.41 16.17
CA VAL A 385 -25.43 -6.66 15.33
C VAL A 385 -25.85 -6.85 13.86
N HIS A 386 -26.92 -7.58 13.58
CA HIS A 386 -27.42 -7.78 12.22
C HIS A 386 -27.75 -6.45 11.53
N ARG A 387 -28.50 -5.58 12.22
CA ARG A 387 -28.86 -4.25 11.70
C ARG A 387 -27.64 -3.34 11.48
N GLN A 388 -26.58 -3.48 12.26
CA GLN A 388 -25.33 -2.75 12.04
C GLN A 388 -24.60 -3.21 10.77
N VAL A 389 -24.61 -4.50 10.47
CA VAL A 389 -24.03 -5.06 9.23
C VAL A 389 -24.82 -4.57 8.00
N GLU A 390 -26.15 -4.59 8.08
CA GLU A 390 -27.06 -4.14 7.03
C GLU A 390 -26.82 -2.66 6.65
N ILE A 391 -26.83 -1.75 7.64
CA ILE A 391 -26.53 -0.32 7.43
C ILE A 391 -25.12 -0.09 6.89
N LEU A 392 -24.13 -0.88 7.32
CA LEU A 392 -22.76 -0.75 6.84
C LEU A 392 -22.64 -1.15 5.36
N ASN A 393 -23.33 -2.22 4.94
CA ASN A 393 -23.38 -2.66 3.55
C ASN A 393 -24.02 -1.60 2.64
N GLU A 394 -25.20 -1.06 3.01
CA GLU A 394 -25.86 0.03 2.26
C GLU A 394 -24.96 1.27 2.11
N THR A 395 -24.17 1.58 3.14
CA THR A 395 -23.25 2.73 3.15
C THR A 395 -22.03 2.48 2.26
N LEU A 396 -21.51 1.26 2.25
CA LEU A 396 -20.39 0.86 1.39
C LEU A 396 -20.78 0.89 -0.08
N GLU A 397 -21.95 0.35 -0.43
CA GLU A 397 -22.45 0.29 -1.81
C GLU A 397 -22.55 1.69 -2.45
N LYS A 398 -23.21 2.64 -1.76
CA LYS A 398 -23.27 4.06 -2.18
C LYS A 398 -21.89 4.67 -2.38
N LYS A 399 -20.94 4.37 -1.51
CA LYS A 399 -19.57 4.93 -1.58
C LYS A 399 -18.75 4.34 -2.73
N VAL A 400 -18.99 3.08 -3.09
CA VAL A 400 -18.40 2.45 -4.29
C VAL A 400 -18.99 3.06 -5.55
N GLU A 401 -20.31 3.26 -5.61
CA GLU A 401 -20.99 3.89 -6.75
C GLU A 401 -20.48 5.33 -6.97
N GLU A 402 -20.40 6.14 -5.91
CA GLU A 402 -19.89 7.51 -5.96
C GLU A 402 -18.44 7.57 -6.49
N ARG A 403 -17.53 6.76 -5.94
CA ARG A 403 -16.13 6.70 -6.41
C ARG A 403 -16.02 6.20 -7.84
N THR A 404 -16.85 5.24 -8.25
CA THR A 404 -16.86 4.73 -9.63
C THR A 404 -17.31 5.82 -10.61
N ARG A 405 -18.29 6.65 -10.23
CA ARG A 405 -18.76 7.79 -11.03
C ARG A 405 -17.72 8.89 -11.13
N GLU A 406 -17.08 9.27 -10.02
CA GLU A 406 -15.96 10.23 -10.03
C GLU A 406 -14.84 9.78 -10.96
N LEU A 407 -14.37 8.53 -10.80
CA LEU A 407 -13.24 8.00 -11.54
C LEU A 407 -13.54 7.89 -13.05
N LYS A 408 -14.78 7.53 -13.42
CA LYS A 408 -15.25 7.57 -14.81
C LYS A 408 -15.24 8.99 -15.38
N ASN A 409 -15.72 9.98 -14.63
CA ASN A 409 -15.72 11.38 -15.07
C ASN A 409 -14.29 11.93 -15.25
N THR A 410 -13.37 11.63 -14.33
CA THR A 410 -11.95 12.00 -14.44
C THR A 410 -11.30 11.35 -15.66
N LEU A 411 -11.56 10.06 -15.91
CA LEU A 411 -10.99 9.35 -17.05
C LEU A 411 -11.49 9.90 -18.39
N THR A 412 -12.79 10.19 -18.52
CA THR A 412 -13.34 10.90 -19.69
C THR A 412 -12.66 12.26 -19.88
N LYS A 413 -12.49 13.04 -18.80
CA LYS A 413 -11.88 14.38 -18.88
C LYS A 413 -10.40 14.32 -19.32
N VAL A 414 -9.64 13.34 -18.84
CA VAL A 414 -8.25 13.11 -19.27
C VAL A 414 -8.19 12.67 -20.74
N GLN A 415 -9.11 11.82 -21.19
CA GLN A 415 -9.21 11.43 -22.61
C GLN A 415 -9.56 12.62 -23.52
N GLU A 416 -10.52 13.46 -23.14
CA GLU A 416 -10.84 14.70 -23.87
C GLU A 416 -9.64 15.62 -24.00
N LEU A 417 -8.94 15.89 -22.89
CA LEU A 417 -7.75 16.76 -22.87
C LEU A 417 -6.62 16.18 -23.70
N LYS A 418 -6.40 14.86 -23.68
CA LYS A 418 -5.42 14.20 -24.54
C LYS A 418 -5.77 14.33 -26.03
N ILE A 419 -7.03 14.09 -26.40
CA ILE A 419 -7.49 14.24 -27.80
C ILE A 419 -7.31 15.68 -28.29
N GLN A 420 -7.55 16.67 -27.43
CA GLN A 420 -7.29 18.08 -27.75
C GLN A 420 -5.79 18.34 -27.94
N GLN A 421 -4.95 17.91 -27.00
CA GLN A 421 -3.49 18.07 -27.06
C GLN A 421 -2.86 17.38 -28.28
N ASP A 422 -3.23 16.13 -28.58
CA ASP A 422 -2.75 15.41 -29.77
C ASP A 422 -3.25 16.09 -31.06
N GLY A 423 -4.38 16.80 -31.02
CA GLY A 423 -4.88 17.64 -32.11
C GLY A 423 -4.07 18.92 -32.33
N ASP A 424 -3.67 19.59 -31.24
CA ASP A 424 -2.78 20.76 -31.29
C ASP A 424 -1.39 20.37 -31.79
N TYR A 425 -0.84 19.25 -31.31
CA TYR A 425 0.42 18.67 -31.84
C TYR A 425 0.32 18.31 -33.31
N PHE A 426 -0.81 17.73 -33.74
CA PHE A 426 -1.05 17.42 -35.16
C PHE A 426 -1.00 18.70 -36.01
N LEU A 427 -1.68 19.77 -35.60
CA LEU A 427 -1.68 21.04 -36.31
C LEU A 427 -0.27 21.66 -36.39
N THR A 428 0.48 21.67 -35.28
CA THR A 428 1.86 22.18 -35.27
C THR A 428 2.79 21.36 -36.16
N SER A 429 2.67 20.02 -36.17
CA SER A 429 3.47 19.17 -37.07
C SER A 429 3.23 19.47 -38.55
N LEU A 430 1.97 19.79 -38.94
CA LEU A 430 1.64 20.19 -40.31
C LEU A 430 2.21 21.55 -40.71
N LEU A 431 2.53 22.43 -39.74
CA LEU A 431 3.19 23.71 -39.98
C LEU A 431 4.72 23.55 -40.05
N LEU A 432 5.30 22.61 -39.30
CA LEU A 432 6.74 22.31 -39.31
C LEU A 432 7.18 21.51 -40.54
N ASP A 433 6.43 20.48 -40.94
CA ASP A 433 6.67 19.64 -42.13
C ASP A 433 7.10 20.42 -43.40
N PRO A 434 6.44 21.52 -43.83
CA PRO A 434 6.85 22.28 -45.01
C PRO A 434 8.07 23.17 -44.77
N LEU A 435 8.37 23.52 -43.51
CA LEU A 435 9.50 24.36 -43.14
C LEU A 435 10.80 23.53 -43.09
N SER A 436 10.78 22.39 -42.38
CA SER A 436 11.92 21.49 -42.19
C SER A 436 12.16 20.61 -43.43
N LYS A 437 12.77 21.20 -44.48
CA LYS A 437 13.09 20.51 -45.74
C LYS A 437 14.42 20.95 -46.31
N ALA A 438 15.27 19.97 -46.62
CA ALA A 438 16.38 20.13 -47.55
C ALA A 438 15.89 19.96 -48.99
N ILE A 439 15.98 21.02 -49.78
CA ILE A 439 15.63 21.07 -51.21
C ILE A 439 16.87 21.56 -51.96
N VAL A 440 17.75 20.63 -52.31
CA VAL A 440 19.02 20.90 -52.97
C VAL A 440 19.10 20.10 -54.26
N ASP A 441 19.30 20.82 -55.36
CA ASP A 441 19.59 20.27 -56.68
C ASP A 441 20.98 20.79 -57.11
N SER A 442 21.94 19.87 -57.12
CA SER A 442 23.36 20.13 -57.38
C SER A 442 24.04 18.85 -57.88
N SER A 443 24.91 18.99 -58.88
CA SER A 443 25.78 17.92 -59.34
C SER A 443 27.08 17.80 -58.53
N LYS A 444 27.38 18.78 -57.67
CA LYS A 444 28.63 18.87 -56.89
C LYS A 444 28.45 18.77 -55.38
N VAL A 445 27.26 19.03 -54.85
CA VAL A 445 26.96 18.93 -53.42
C VAL A 445 25.81 17.95 -53.21
N GLN A 446 26.08 16.82 -52.57
CA GLN A 446 25.03 15.87 -52.17
C GLN A 446 24.67 16.10 -50.70
N ILE A 447 23.39 16.36 -50.42
CA ILE A 447 22.87 16.46 -49.04
C ILE A 447 21.91 15.31 -48.75
N GLN A 448 22.11 14.64 -47.62
CA GLN A 448 21.17 13.69 -47.03
C GLN A 448 20.81 14.15 -45.62
N THR A 449 19.57 13.92 -45.20
CA THR A 449 19.05 14.39 -43.91
C THR A 449 18.28 13.31 -43.19
N PHE A 450 18.45 13.22 -41.88
CA PHE A 450 17.65 12.40 -40.99
C PHE A 450 17.07 13.26 -39.86
N THR A 451 15.85 12.96 -39.44
CA THR A 451 15.14 13.64 -38.36
C THR A 451 14.30 12.61 -37.63
N LYS A 452 14.39 12.60 -36.30
CA LYS A 452 13.59 11.78 -35.41
C LYS A 452 13.25 12.61 -34.18
N GLN A 453 11.98 12.99 -34.02
CA GLN A 453 11.56 13.75 -32.84
C GLN A 453 11.09 12.76 -31.77
N LYS A 454 11.47 13.00 -30.51
CA LYS A 454 11.17 12.18 -29.34
C LYS A 454 9.68 12.05 -29.06
N LYS A 455 8.89 13.08 -29.38
CA LYS A 455 7.44 13.05 -29.14
C LYS A 455 6.68 12.53 -30.35
N GLU A 456 6.47 11.22 -30.35
CA GLU A 456 5.49 10.56 -31.21
C GLU A 456 4.04 10.70 -30.68
N PHE A 457 3.09 10.77 -31.59
CA PHE A 457 1.66 10.72 -31.32
C PHE A 457 0.88 10.20 -32.54
N GLU A 458 -0.35 9.71 -32.31
CA GLU A 458 -1.26 9.28 -33.37
C GLU A 458 -2.57 10.07 -33.29
N PHE A 459 -2.90 10.79 -34.35
CA PHE A 459 -4.12 11.59 -34.43
C PHE A 459 -4.87 11.27 -35.73
N LYS A 460 -6.16 10.91 -35.61
CA LYS A 460 -7.02 10.51 -36.74
C LYS A 460 -6.38 9.43 -37.66
N GLY A 461 -5.72 8.44 -37.07
CA GLY A 461 -5.06 7.34 -37.78
C GLY A 461 -3.78 7.73 -38.52
N LYS A 462 -3.24 8.93 -38.28
CA LYS A 462 -1.94 9.37 -38.79
C LYS A 462 -0.96 9.45 -37.63
N ARG A 463 0.17 8.74 -37.76
CA ARG A 463 1.31 8.89 -36.86
C ARG A 463 2.13 10.11 -37.28
N LYS A 464 2.51 10.90 -36.29
CA LYS A 464 3.28 12.13 -36.46
C LYS A 464 4.25 12.30 -35.30
N GLU A 465 5.27 13.12 -35.55
CA GLU A 465 6.32 13.47 -34.61
C GLU A 465 6.35 15.00 -34.46
N ILE A 466 6.79 15.50 -33.30
CA ILE A 466 6.91 16.93 -33.01
C ILE A 466 8.05 17.16 -32.02
N GLY A 467 8.89 18.18 -32.24
CA GLY A 467 10.03 18.48 -31.38
C GLY A 467 10.76 19.75 -31.80
N GLY A 468 11.89 20.02 -31.16
CA GLY A 468 12.68 21.25 -31.27
C GLY A 468 13.63 21.31 -32.47
N ASP A 469 13.91 20.18 -33.09
CA ASP A 469 14.91 20.08 -34.14
C ASP A 469 14.39 20.50 -35.52
N ILE A 470 15.19 21.27 -36.26
CA ILE A 470 14.89 21.69 -37.64
C ILE A 470 16.10 21.60 -38.57
N ILE A 471 15.88 21.03 -39.77
CA ILE A 471 16.84 21.03 -40.87
C ILE A 471 16.27 21.81 -42.06
N ILE A 472 17.02 22.75 -42.59
CA ILE A 472 16.70 23.43 -43.85
C ILE A 472 17.96 23.47 -44.71
N ALA A 473 17.83 23.13 -45.99
CA ALA A 473 18.84 23.42 -46.99
C ALA A 473 18.18 23.87 -48.29
N GLU A 474 18.72 24.90 -48.94
CA GLU A 474 18.18 25.43 -50.19
C GLU A 474 19.27 26.14 -51.01
N LYS A 475 19.15 26.07 -52.33
CA LYS A 475 20.04 26.78 -53.26
C LYS A 475 19.73 28.29 -53.28
N ILE A 476 20.77 29.11 -53.20
CA ILE A 476 20.69 30.56 -53.34
C ILE A 476 21.78 31.08 -54.29
N GLU A 477 21.65 32.32 -54.72
CA GLU A 477 22.62 33.00 -55.57
C GLU A 477 23.13 34.27 -54.87
N LEU A 478 24.45 34.42 -54.78
CA LEU A 478 25.13 35.57 -54.16
C LEU A 478 26.31 36.02 -55.04
N GLU A 479 26.45 37.33 -55.27
CA GLU A 479 27.45 37.94 -56.17
C GLU A 479 27.52 37.26 -57.57
N GLY A 480 26.39 36.75 -58.09
CA GLY A 480 26.31 36.02 -59.37
C GLY A 480 26.76 34.55 -59.34
N LYS A 481 27.06 34.00 -58.15
CA LYS A 481 27.50 32.62 -57.94
C LYS A 481 26.45 31.80 -57.19
N SER A 482 26.37 30.51 -57.48
CA SER A 482 25.48 29.58 -56.77
C SER A 482 26.10 29.09 -55.46
N TYR A 483 25.30 29.09 -54.40
CA TYR A 483 25.65 28.55 -53.10
C TYR A 483 24.55 27.61 -52.59
N ILE A 484 24.94 26.55 -51.88
CA ILE A 484 24.01 25.75 -51.10
C ILE A 484 23.99 26.30 -49.67
N SER A 485 22.87 26.89 -49.27
CA SER A 485 22.66 27.32 -47.89
C SER A 485 22.08 26.17 -47.08
N PHE A 486 22.53 26.00 -45.85
CA PHE A 486 22.01 25.00 -44.93
C PHE A 486 21.94 25.54 -43.50
N VAL A 487 21.10 24.91 -42.70
CA VAL A 487 21.04 25.07 -41.26
C VAL A 487 20.52 23.80 -40.58
N ASN A 488 21.18 23.42 -39.48
CA ASN A 488 20.63 22.55 -38.44
C ASN A 488 20.47 23.40 -37.17
N GLY A 489 19.34 23.32 -36.49
CA GLY A 489 19.20 23.88 -35.14
C GLY A 489 18.31 23.06 -34.22
N ASP A 490 18.65 23.06 -32.93
CA ASP A 490 17.89 22.50 -31.81
C ASP A 490 17.27 23.66 -31.01
N ALA A 491 15.94 23.71 -30.93
CA ALA A 491 15.22 24.72 -30.16
C ALA A 491 14.90 24.25 -28.73
N MET A 492 15.30 25.05 -27.74
CA MET A 492 15.19 24.74 -26.32
C MET A 492 13.77 24.34 -25.88
N GLY A 493 13.69 23.15 -25.27
CA GLY A 493 12.48 22.59 -24.69
C GLY A 493 11.90 21.48 -25.55
N LYS A 494 11.10 20.59 -24.95
CA LYS A 494 10.66 19.35 -25.60
C LYS A 494 9.23 19.46 -26.13
N SER A 495 8.89 18.66 -27.14
CA SER A 495 7.54 18.63 -27.75
C SER A 495 7.10 20.01 -28.27
N ILE A 496 5.96 20.55 -27.80
CA ILE A 496 5.37 21.79 -28.35
C ILE A 496 6.19 23.06 -28.07
N GLN A 497 6.98 23.10 -27.00
CA GLN A 497 7.83 24.27 -26.70
C GLN A 497 8.96 24.37 -27.73
N GLY A 498 9.77 23.32 -27.88
CA GLY A 498 10.80 23.25 -28.92
C GLY A 498 10.21 23.46 -30.31
N ALA A 499 9.10 22.80 -30.62
CA ALA A 499 8.39 22.97 -31.89
C ALA A 499 7.99 24.42 -32.20
N GLY A 500 7.70 25.23 -31.17
CA GLY A 500 7.48 26.66 -31.31
C GLY A 500 8.75 27.40 -31.77
N GLY A 501 9.90 27.10 -31.15
CA GLY A 501 11.19 27.66 -31.55
C GLY A 501 11.64 27.20 -32.95
N ALA A 502 11.48 25.91 -33.26
CA ALA A 502 11.71 25.34 -34.59
C ALA A 502 10.87 26.04 -35.67
N LEU A 503 9.59 26.34 -35.37
CA LEU A 503 8.68 27.02 -36.29
C LEU A 503 9.14 28.46 -36.55
N VAL A 504 9.50 29.21 -35.49
CA VAL A 504 10.06 30.56 -35.63
C VAL A 504 11.33 30.55 -36.48
N MET A 505 12.28 29.67 -36.15
CA MET A 505 13.52 29.48 -36.90
C MET A 505 13.24 29.21 -38.39
N GLY A 506 12.35 28.26 -38.68
CA GLY A 506 12.02 27.88 -40.05
C GLY A 506 11.33 28.98 -40.85
N VAL A 507 10.42 29.74 -40.23
CA VAL A 507 9.76 30.89 -40.88
C VAL A 507 10.77 32.01 -41.17
N VAL A 508 11.62 32.37 -40.21
CA VAL A 508 12.61 33.44 -40.38
C VAL A 508 13.66 33.05 -41.42
N PHE A 509 14.27 31.87 -41.30
CA PHE A 509 15.31 31.44 -42.22
C PHE A 509 14.77 31.32 -43.66
N ARG A 510 13.57 30.76 -43.86
CA ARG A 510 12.93 30.75 -45.19
C ARG A 510 12.57 32.13 -45.70
N SER A 511 12.21 33.08 -44.82
CA SER A 511 12.04 34.50 -45.21
C SER A 511 13.35 35.08 -45.74
N VAL A 512 14.48 34.86 -45.08
CA VAL A 512 15.80 35.29 -45.56
C VAL A 512 16.14 34.66 -46.92
N LEU A 513 15.96 33.34 -47.08
CA LEU A 513 16.18 32.63 -48.34
C LEU A 513 15.30 33.21 -49.47
N LYS A 514 14.00 33.40 -49.26
CA LYS A 514 13.09 33.93 -50.29
C LYS A 514 13.32 35.41 -50.60
N ARG A 515 13.73 36.25 -49.64
CA ARG A 515 14.17 37.63 -49.92
C ARG A 515 15.45 37.65 -50.75
N THR A 516 16.36 36.71 -50.52
CA THR A 516 17.58 36.53 -51.31
C THR A 516 17.27 36.11 -52.75
N GLN A 517 16.39 35.12 -52.94
CA GLN A 517 15.98 34.71 -54.29
C GLN A 517 15.20 35.80 -55.06
N SER A 518 14.47 36.69 -54.37
CA SER A 518 13.60 37.69 -55.02
C SER A 518 14.21 39.08 -55.21
N LYS A 519 15.13 39.54 -54.33
CA LYS A 519 15.64 40.93 -54.34
C LYS A 519 17.14 41.01 -54.63
N GLU A 520 17.51 41.83 -55.61
CA GLU A 520 18.92 42.09 -55.98
C GLU A 520 19.77 42.61 -54.82
N GLU A 521 19.21 43.44 -53.94
CA GLU A 521 19.90 43.95 -52.74
C GLU A 521 20.48 42.83 -51.87
N TYR A 522 19.81 41.67 -51.81
CA TYR A 522 20.24 40.51 -51.03
C TYR A 522 21.16 39.59 -51.84
N ARG A 523 20.93 39.44 -53.16
CA ARG A 523 21.86 38.73 -54.07
C ARG A 523 23.22 39.40 -54.18
N ASN A 524 23.27 40.73 -54.09
CA ASN A 524 24.51 41.50 -54.18
C ASN A 524 25.33 41.52 -52.87
N LYS A 525 25.00 40.67 -51.90
CA LYS A 525 25.77 40.49 -50.66
C LYS A 525 26.80 39.38 -50.81
N THR A 526 27.96 39.58 -50.19
CA THR A 526 29.01 38.58 -50.04
C THR A 526 28.54 37.43 -49.13
N PRO A 527 29.05 36.20 -49.26
CA PRO A 527 28.63 35.07 -48.43
C PRO A 527 28.84 35.33 -46.93
N GLU A 528 29.95 35.96 -46.54
CA GLU A 528 30.22 36.30 -45.13
C GLU A 528 29.25 37.37 -44.62
N ARG A 529 28.92 38.36 -45.45
CA ARG A 529 27.97 39.43 -45.09
C ARG A 529 26.55 38.88 -44.96
N TRP A 530 26.14 38.03 -45.90
CA TRP A 530 24.83 37.38 -45.90
C TRP A 530 24.64 36.52 -44.65
N LEU A 531 25.61 35.65 -44.34
CA LEU A 531 25.51 34.74 -43.19
C LEU A 531 25.52 35.51 -41.86
N LYS A 532 26.32 36.57 -41.76
CA LYS A 532 26.34 37.48 -40.60
C LYS A 532 25.03 38.25 -40.43
N ASP A 533 24.46 38.80 -41.50
CA ASP A 533 23.17 39.49 -41.45
C ASP A 533 22.04 38.52 -41.04
N CYS A 534 22.04 37.30 -41.57
CA CYS A 534 21.07 36.26 -41.22
C CYS A 534 21.17 35.86 -39.73
N PHE A 535 22.38 35.69 -39.19
CA PHE A 535 22.58 35.41 -37.77
C PHE A 535 22.05 36.57 -36.89
N ILE A 536 22.32 37.83 -37.25
CA ILE A 536 21.84 39.00 -36.49
C ILE A 536 20.31 39.09 -36.49
N GLU A 537 19.66 38.79 -37.62
CA GLU A 537 18.20 38.76 -37.73
C GLU A 537 17.60 37.66 -36.84
N LEU A 538 18.19 36.47 -36.83
CA LEU A 538 17.80 35.39 -35.92
C LEU A 538 18.02 35.76 -34.44
N GLN A 539 19.20 36.28 -34.10
CA GLN A 539 19.52 36.74 -32.75
C GLN A 539 18.51 37.78 -32.24
N SER A 540 18.23 38.82 -33.04
CA SER A 540 17.30 39.88 -32.64
C SER A 540 15.86 39.39 -32.45
N ILE A 541 15.45 38.33 -33.17
CA ILE A 541 14.11 37.75 -33.03
C ILE A 541 14.05 36.86 -31.79
N PHE A 542 15.05 36.00 -31.55
CA PHE A 542 15.07 35.14 -30.37
C PHE A 542 15.35 35.91 -29.07
N GLU A 543 16.12 37.00 -29.10
CA GLU A 543 16.28 37.92 -27.94
C GLU A 543 14.94 38.50 -27.50
N SER A 544 13.98 38.68 -28.41
CA SER A 544 12.63 39.16 -28.07
C SER A 544 11.80 38.17 -27.24
N PHE A 545 12.26 36.92 -27.11
CA PHE A 545 11.69 35.93 -26.20
C PHE A 545 12.24 36.02 -24.77
N ASP A 546 13.11 36.98 -24.47
CA ASP A 546 13.63 37.28 -23.12
C ASP A 546 14.17 36.03 -22.38
N GLY A 547 14.95 35.21 -23.10
CA GLY A 547 15.54 33.97 -22.59
C GLY A 547 14.57 32.80 -22.36
N THR A 548 13.26 32.95 -22.63
CA THR A 548 12.28 31.85 -22.50
C THR A 548 12.40 30.79 -23.60
N MET A 549 13.03 31.17 -24.72
CA MET A 549 13.31 30.32 -25.88
C MET A 549 14.68 30.68 -26.44
N LEU A 550 15.56 29.68 -26.55
CA LEU A 550 16.89 29.77 -27.14
C LEU A 550 17.02 28.68 -28.21
N ILE A 551 17.90 28.87 -29.20
CA ILE A 551 18.16 27.85 -30.23
C ILE A 551 19.67 27.66 -30.42
N SER A 552 20.12 26.40 -30.34
CA SER A 552 21.46 26.05 -30.81
C SER A 552 21.42 25.95 -32.33
N VAL A 553 22.48 26.38 -33.02
CA VAL A 553 22.47 26.33 -34.49
C VAL A 553 23.86 26.16 -35.10
N VAL A 554 23.95 25.34 -36.15
CA VAL A 554 25.00 25.43 -37.18
C VAL A 554 24.35 25.86 -38.48
N MET A 555 24.80 26.98 -39.03
CA MET A 555 24.31 27.53 -40.31
C MET A 555 25.47 27.90 -41.22
N GLY A 556 25.28 27.71 -42.53
CA GLY A 556 26.35 27.94 -43.50
C GLY A 556 25.93 28.05 -44.96
N LEU A 557 26.96 28.22 -45.79
CA LEU A 557 26.94 28.34 -47.24
C LEU A 557 28.08 27.50 -47.82
N ILE A 558 27.83 26.74 -48.88
CA ILE A 558 28.86 26.04 -49.65
C ILE A 558 28.92 26.67 -51.04
N ASP A 559 30.10 27.17 -51.41
CA ASP A 559 30.40 27.64 -52.77
C ASP A 559 30.37 26.44 -53.74
N GLU A 560 29.34 26.38 -54.59
CA GLU A 560 29.15 25.30 -55.56
C GLU A 560 30.17 25.36 -56.71
N GLU A 561 30.85 26.49 -56.92
CA GLU A 561 31.93 26.58 -57.89
C GLU A 561 33.22 25.97 -57.33
N ASN A 562 33.63 26.38 -56.11
CA ASN A 562 34.99 26.19 -55.59
C ASN A 562 35.13 25.20 -54.41
N GLY A 563 34.04 24.77 -53.76
CA GLY A 563 34.11 23.85 -52.59
C GLY A 563 34.45 24.55 -51.27
N LEU A 564 34.29 25.86 -51.18
CA LEU A 564 34.55 26.63 -49.96
C LEU A 564 33.29 26.67 -49.06
N LEU A 565 33.40 26.09 -47.88
CA LEU A 565 32.41 26.17 -46.81
C LEU A 565 32.59 27.46 -46.01
N TYR A 566 31.52 28.23 -45.85
CA TYR A 566 31.38 29.31 -44.88
C TYR A 566 30.37 28.88 -43.83
N PHE A 567 30.71 28.87 -42.55
CA PHE A 567 29.79 28.45 -41.50
C PHE A 567 29.99 29.18 -40.18
N THR A 568 28.99 29.08 -39.31
CA THR A 568 29.06 29.51 -37.92
C THR A 568 28.31 28.50 -37.05
N ASN A 569 28.83 28.27 -35.84
CA ASN A 569 28.24 27.39 -34.82
C ASN A 569 28.00 28.23 -33.56
N ALA A 570 26.77 28.18 -33.05
CA ALA A 570 26.31 28.84 -31.82
C ALA A 570 25.76 27.79 -30.85
N GLU A 571 26.64 27.31 -29.97
CA GLU A 571 26.37 26.29 -28.93
C GLU A 571 25.55 25.07 -29.40
N HIS A 572 25.82 24.62 -30.63
CA HIS A 572 25.34 23.37 -31.18
C HIS A 572 26.52 22.37 -31.20
N PRO A 573 26.26 21.05 -31.22
CA PRO A 573 27.35 20.07 -31.26
C PRO A 573 28.32 20.30 -32.41
N TRP A 574 29.58 19.90 -32.21
CA TRP A 574 30.65 20.15 -33.17
C TRP A 574 30.40 19.42 -34.49
N THR A 575 30.77 20.10 -35.58
CA THR A 575 30.67 19.56 -36.93
C THR A 575 31.84 18.62 -37.20
N VAL A 576 31.54 17.46 -37.80
CA VAL A 576 32.51 16.40 -38.04
C VAL A 576 32.88 16.39 -39.53
N LEU A 577 34.16 16.47 -39.84
CA LEU A 577 34.73 16.14 -41.13
C LEU A 577 35.09 14.66 -41.16
N TYR A 578 34.71 13.97 -42.23
CA TYR A 578 35.22 12.66 -42.58
C TYR A 578 35.99 12.75 -43.91
N ARG A 579 37.28 12.43 -43.86
CA ARG A 579 38.23 12.47 -44.98
C ARG A 579 39.17 11.28 -44.90
N ASP A 580 39.46 10.64 -46.05
CA ASP A 580 40.41 9.52 -46.18
C ASP A 580 40.20 8.34 -45.19
N GLY A 581 38.97 8.18 -44.66
CA GLY A 581 38.62 7.14 -43.69
C GLY A 581 38.70 7.54 -42.22
N VAL A 582 39.03 8.80 -41.91
CA VAL A 582 39.19 9.34 -40.55
C VAL A 582 38.13 10.40 -40.27
N ALA A 583 37.55 10.40 -39.07
CA ALA A 583 36.62 11.43 -38.60
C ALA A 583 37.28 12.39 -37.58
N GLU A 584 37.20 13.70 -37.83
CA GLU A 584 37.69 14.75 -36.91
C GLU A 584 36.70 15.92 -36.77
N PHE A 585 36.78 16.66 -35.67
CA PHE A 585 35.98 17.87 -35.47
C PHE A 585 36.59 19.07 -36.21
N LEU A 586 35.77 19.82 -36.95
CA LEU A 586 36.20 21.06 -37.63
C LEU A 586 36.42 22.21 -36.66
N GLU A 587 35.70 22.25 -35.54
CA GLU A 587 35.87 23.23 -34.48
C GLU A 587 36.94 22.85 -33.45
N ARG A 588 37.70 23.85 -32.99
CA ARG A 588 38.58 23.74 -31.80
C ARG A 588 38.09 24.56 -30.61
N GLU A 589 37.13 25.45 -30.84
CA GLU A 589 36.53 26.36 -29.87
C GLU A 589 35.14 26.80 -30.35
N LEU A 590 34.20 26.92 -29.40
CA LEU A 590 32.88 27.55 -29.58
C LEU A 590 32.94 28.97 -29.02
N GLU A 591 32.92 29.97 -29.91
CA GLU A 591 33.03 31.39 -29.54
C GLU A 591 31.65 32.08 -29.36
N LEU A 592 30.55 31.43 -29.73
CA LEU A 592 29.20 31.99 -29.76
C LEU A 592 28.25 31.18 -28.88
N ARG A 593 27.42 31.90 -28.10
CA ARG A 593 26.31 31.35 -27.31
C ARG A 593 25.10 30.98 -28.18
N LYS A 594 24.18 30.15 -27.67
CA LYS A 594 22.88 29.85 -28.32
C LYS A 594 22.16 31.16 -28.71
N ILE A 595 21.51 31.14 -29.87
CA ILE A 595 20.77 32.28 -30.40
C ILE A 595 19.62 32.64 -29.46
N GLY A 596 19.46 33.94 -29.19
CA GLY A 596 18.54 34.51 -28.22
C GLY A 596 19.16 34.89 -26.87
N THR A 597 20.44 34.59 -26.65
CA THR A 597 21.12 34.92 -25.39
C THR A 597 21.33 36.43 -25.25
N SER A 598 20.62 37.06 -24.31
CA SER A 598 20.72 38.50 -24.03
C SER A 598 22.13 38.95 -23.66
N GLY A 599 22.55 40.13 -24.14
CA GLY A 599 23.84 40.75 -23.77
C GLY A 599 25.04 40.26 -24.58
N LEU A 600 24.82 39.61 -25.72
CA LEU A 600 25.86 39.18 -26.66
C LEU A 600 26.61 40.37 -27.30
N ASN A 601 27.66 40.86 -26.63
CA ASN A 601 28.64 41.82 -27.17
C ASN A 601 29.73 41.15 -28.05
N ALA A 602 29.60 39.86 -28.36
CA ALA A 602 30.53 39.12 -29.20
C ALA A 602 30.31 39.45 -30.69
N GLU A 603 31.39 39.71 -31.43
CA GLU A 603 31.29 39.85 -32.89
C GLU A 603 31.29 38.46 -33.54
N ILE A 604 30.26 38.18 -34.33
CA ILE A 604 30.10 36.93 -35.09
C ILE A 604 31.30 36.70 -36.00
N ARG A 605 31.89 35.50 -35.88
CA ARG A 605 32.98 34.99 -36.71
C ARG A 605 32.47 33.94 -37.67
N ILE A 606 32.65 34.16 -38.96
CA ILE A 606 32.34 33.20 -40.02
C ILE A 606 33.58 32.34 -40.26
N LYS A 607 33.53 31.07 -39.85
CA LYS A 607 34.59 30.10 -40.11
C LYS A 607 34.56 29.73 -41.59
N THR A 608 35.75 29.59 -42.20
CA THR A 608 35.91 29.15 -43.59
C THR A 608 36.72 27.86 -43.62
N PHE A 609 36.15 26.79 -44.18
CA PHE A 609 36.82 25.51 -44.37
C PHE A 609 36.72 25.07 -45.83
N PHE A 610 37.66 24.27 -46.31
CA PHE A 610 37.81 24.02 -47.73
C PHE A 610 37.75 22.53 -48.06
N LEU A 611 36.82 22.18 -48.97
CA LEU A 611 36.44 20.81 -49.24
C LEU A 611 37.26 20.22 -50.39
N GLU A 612 37.82 19.06 -50.10
CA GLU A 612 38.46 18.19 -51.05
C GLU A 612 37.44 17.17 -51.56
N ARG A 613 37.68 16.66 -52.77
CA ARG A 613 36.75 15.72 -53.41
C ARG A 613 36.51 14.50 -52.52
N ASP A 614 35.26 14.11 -52.40
CA ASP A 614 34.75 13.03 -51.53
C ASP A 614 34.78 13.32 -50.01
N ASP A 615 35.13 14.54 -49.57
CA ASP A 615 34.88 14.99 -48.19
C ASP A 615 33.40 14.87 -47.82
N VAL A 616 33.15 14.41 -46.59
CA VAL A 616 31.81 14.39 -45.98
C VAL A 616 31.81 15.19 -44.69
N ILE A 617 30.85 16.11 -44.53
CA ILE A 617 30.58 16.80 -43.27
C ILE A 617 29.29 16.25 -42.65
N PHE A 618 29.35 15.96 -41.35
CA PHE A 618 28.18 15.70 -40.51
C PHE A 618 27.90 16.87 -39.55
N ILE A 619 26.61 17.18 -39.42
CA ILE A 619 26.07 18.22 -38.53
C ILE A 619 24.82 17.64 -37.86
N GLY A 620 24.66 17.78 -36.54
CA GLY A 620 23.49 17.25 -35.85
C GLY A 620 23.32 17.76 -34.43
N SER A 621 22.08 17.64 -33.94
CA SER A 621 21.67 18.01 -32.58
C SER A 621 22.30 17.12 -31.50
N ASP A 622 22.11 17.53 -30.24
CA ASP A 622 22.64 16.85 -29.05
C ASP A 622 22.17 15.40 -28.93
N GLY A 623 20.98 15.06 -29.44
CA GLY A 623 20.49 13.68 -29.54
C GLY A 623 21.41 12.69 -30.29
N LYS A 624 22.44 13.15 -31.02
CA LYS A 624 23.47 12.26 -31.60
C LYS A 624 24.55 11.83 -30.59
N ASP A 625 24.74 12.62 -29.54
CA ASP A 625 25.74 12.42 -28.48
C ASP A 625 25.07 11.88 -27.19
N ASP A 626 23.86 12.38 -26.88
CA ASP A 626 23.01 12.03 -25.74
C ASP A 626 22.31 10.66 -25.93
N LEU A 627 23.09 9.58 -25.90
CA LEU A 627 22.58 8.21 -25.93
C LEU A 627 22.38 7.64 -24.52
N ILE A 628 21.22 7.04 -24.26
CA ILE A 628 20.95 6.26 -23.05
C ILE A 628 21.47 4.83 -23.28
N LEU A 629 22.56 4.48 -22.59
CA LEU A 629 23.29 3.22 -22.74
C LEU A 629 22.75 2.10 -21.82
N GLY A 630 21.92 2.44 -20.83
CA GLY A 630 21.31 1.48 -19.89
C GLY A 630 20.75 2.14 -18.64
N GLU A 631 20.41 1.32 -17.65
CA GLU A 631 19.99 1.77 -16.31
C GLU A 631 20.88 1.14 -15.24
N THR A 632 21.15 1.88 -14.15
CA THR A 632 21.88 1.40 -12.97
C THR A 632 21.02 0.48 -12.11
N GLU A 633 21.62 -0.23 -11.14
CA GLU A 633 20.87 -1.02 -10.14
C GLU A 633 19.89 -0.19 -9.29
N THR A 634 20.06 1.14 -9.26
CA THR A 634 19.15 2.09 -8.60
C THR A 634 18.03 2.62 -9.50
N GLY A 635 18.01 2.26 -10.79
CA GLY A 635 17.04 2.72 -11.78
C GLY A 635 17.34 4.10 -12.38
N GLU A 636 18.58 4.57 -12.29
CA GLU A 636 19.02 5.82 -12.93
C GLU A 636 19.58 5.54 -14.34
N ARG A 637 19.31 6.42 -15.29
CA ARG A 637 19.73 6.25 -16.69
C ARG A 637 21.20 6.60 -16.86
N ILE A 638 21.95 5.71 -17.50
CA ILE A 638 23.35 5.91 -17.88
C ILE A 638 23.35 6.63 -19.24
N ILE A 639 23.77 7.88 -19.26
CA ILE A 639 23.91 8.69 -20.48
C ILE A 639 25.37 8.64 -20.96
N ASN A 640 25.60 8.67 -22.27
CA ASN A 640 26.93 8.76 -22.85
C ASN A 640 27.59 10.11 -22.51
N GLU A 641 28.77 10.07 -21.89
CA GLU A 641 29.62 11.25 -21.63
C GLU A 641 30.82 11.36 -22.61
N ASP A 642 31.00 10.38 -23.52
CA ASP A 642 32.10 10.39 -24.49
C ASP A 642 31.68 11.11 -25.78
N GLU A 643 31.99 12.41 -25.85
CA GLU A 643 31.81 13.25 -27.05
C GLU A 643 32.52 12.71 -28.29
N THR A 644 33.57 11.87 -28.14
CA THR A 644 34.30 11.27 -29.28
C THR A 644 33.63 10.02 -29.84
N LEU A 645 32.57 9.51 -29.19
CA LEU A 645 31.83 8.34 -29.65
C LEU A 645 31.36 8.52 -31.11
N ILE A 646 30.75 9.66 -31.42
CA ILE A 646 30.18 9.96 -32.74
C ILE A 646 31.22 9.87 -33.88
N LEU A 647 32.49 10.21 -33.62
CA LEU A 647 33.58 10.09 -34.60
C LEU A 647 33.78 8.62 -35.01
N ARG A 648 33.89 7.74 -34.01
CA ARG A 648 34.07 6.30 -34.20
C ARG A 648 32.87 5.65 -34.87
N GLU A 649 31.65 6.12 -34.57
CA GLU A 649 30.44 5.63 -35.24
C GLU A 649 30.39 6.05 -36.72
N ILE A 650 30.85 7.27 -37.05
CA ILE A 650 30.97 7.74 -38.45
C ILE A 650 32.00 6.91 -39.23
N GLU A 651 33.12 6.54 -38.59
CA GLU A 651 34.13 5.65 -39.16
C GLU A 651 33.58 4.22 -39.36
N GLU A 652 32.90 3.62 -38.37
CA GLU A 652 32.23 2.32 -38.51
C GLU A 652 31.16 2.36 -39.61
N ALA A 653 30.41 3.46 -39.70
CA ALA A 653 29.43 3.71 -40.75
C ALA A 653 30.04 3.99 -42.13
N LYS A 654 31.36 4.22 -42.24
CA LYS A 654 32.04 4.71 -43.46
C LYS A 654 31.37 5.96 -44.04
N ALA A 655 30.92 6.86 -43.16
CA ALA A 655 30.13 8.04 -43.51
C ALA A 655 28.82 7.76 -44.28
N GLU A 656 28.21 6.58 -44.18
CA GLU A 656 26.86 6.30 -44.70
C GLU A 656 25.78 6.69 -43.67
N LEU A 657 24.95 7.70 -43.96
CA LEU A 657 23.97 8.22 -43.01
C LEU A 657 22.95 7.17 -42.50
N PRO A 658 22.34 6.30 -43.34
CA PRO A 658 21.39 5.30 -42.86
C PRO A 658 22.04 4.30 -41.89
N LYS A 659 23.30 3.91 -42.18
CA LYS A 659 24.07 2.98 -41.36
C LYS A 659 24.51 3.61 -40.04
N LEU A 660 24.88 4.90 -40.05
CA LEU A 660 25.15 5.66 -38.82
C LEU A 660 23.94 5.67 -37.88
N VAL A 661 22.73 5.92 -38.41
CA VAL A 661 21.49 5.89 -37.62
C VAL A 661 21.22 4.50 -37.02
N GLU A 662 21.42 3.43 -37.79
CA GLU A 662 21.28 2.05 -37.29
C GLU A 662 22.28 1.74 -36.17
N ILE A 663 23.55 2.17 -36.33
CA ILE A 663 24.60 1.98 -35.32
C ILE A 663 24.27 2.73 -34.02
N LEU A 664 23.80 3.98 -34.10
CA LEU A 664 23.40 4.78 -32.94
C LEU A 664 22.20 4.13 -32.21
N GLN A 665 21.15 3.73 -32.94
CA GLN A 665 19.98 3.04 -32.39
C GLN A 665 20.34 1.69 -31.73
N ARG A 666 21.37 1.00 -32.23
CA ARG A 666 21.89 -0.24 -31.65
C ARG A 666 22.68 -0.01 -30.35
N LYS A 667 23.27 1.18 -30.17
CA LYS A 667 24.07 1.53 -28.98
C LYS A 667 23.25 2.10 -27.82
N GLY A 668 22.15 2.80 -28.09
CA GLY A 668 21.30 3.34 -27.03
C GLY A 668 19.98 3.94 -27.52
N GLU A 669 19.11 4.28 -26.56
CA GLU A 669 17.89 5.06 -26.82
C GLU A 669 18.23 6.56 -26.85
N PHE A 670 17.69 7.32 -27.81
CA PHE A 670 17.91 8.77 -27.89
C PHE A 670 17.30 9.50 -26.69
N SER A 671 18.11 10.27 -25.96
CA SER A 671 17.62 11.06 -24.82
C SER A 671 16.80 12.27 -25.23
N ASP A 672 17.00 12.81 -26.45
CA ASP A 672 16.23 13.93 -26.99
C ASP A 672 15.85 13.77 -28.47
N ASP A 673 15.40 14.85 -29.10
CA ASP A 673 15.20 14.94 -30.55
C ASP A 673 16.56 14.73 -31.27
N LEU A 674 16.55 14.03 -32.41
CA LEU A 674 17.75 13.75 -33.22
C LEU A 674 17.60 14.30 -34.64
N THR A 675 18.57 15.10 -35.06
CA THR A 675 18.77 15.48 -36.45
C THR A 675 20.20 15.24 -36.91
N LEU A 676 20.33 14.82 -38.17
CA LEU A 676 21.61 14.65 -38.83
C LEU A 676 21.52 15.19 -40.25
N ILE A 677 22.48 16.03 -40.64
CA ILE A 677 22.75 16.43 -42.02
C ILE A 677 24.09 15.79 -42.40
N ARG A 678 24.10 15.08 -43.53
CA ARG A 678 25.31 14.63 -44.22
C ARG A 678 25.47 15.45 -45.48
N ILE A 679 26.60 16.12 -45.64
CA ILE A 679 26.94 16.94 -46.81
C ILE A 679 28.20 16.35 -47.45
N GLN A 680 28.13 15.89 -48.70
CA GLN A 680 29.29 15.40 -49.44
C GLN A 680 29.66 16.32 -50.60
N TRP A 681 30.96 16.60 -50.76
CA TRP A 681 31.50 17.33 -51.90
C TRP A 681 31.98 16.39 -53.01
N LEU A 682 31.45 16.58 -54.21
CA LEU A 682 31.71 15.80 -55.42
C LEU A 682 32.36 16.62 -56.55
N GLY A 683 32.54 17.93 -56.32
CA GLY A 683 33.18 18.82 -57.28
C GLY A 683 34.70 18.67 -57.29
N ASP A 684 35.32 19.11 -58.39
CA ASP A 684 36.77 19.27 -58.45
C ASP A 684 37.19 20.61 -57.86
N THR A 685 38.28 20.56 -57.10
CA THR A 685 38.66 21.56 -56.11
C THR A 685 39.75 22.48 -56.68
N SER A 686 39.47 23.79 -56.80
CA SER A 686 40.25 24.76 -57.60
C SER A 686 41.34 25.54 -56.85
N GLN A 687 41.49 25.32 -55.54
CA GLN A 687 42.35 26.13 -54.67
C GLN A 687 43.74 25.54 -54.50
N VAL A 688 44.72 26.43 -54.37
CA VAL A 688 46.12 26.07 -54.16
C VAL A 688 46.40 25.97 -52.65
N ARG A 689 46.86 24.81 -52.17
CA ARG A 689 47.28 24.63 -50.77
C ARG A 689 48.46 25.57 -50.46
N LYS A 690 48.43 26.20 -49.28
CA LYS A 690 49.55 27.03 -48.78
C LYS A 690 50.84 26.20 -48.70
N LYS A 691 51.90 26.67 -49.35
CA LYS A 691 53.26 26.11 -49.27
C LYS A 691 54.22 27.20 -48.83
N ASP A 692 54.97 26.96 -47.75
CA ASP A 692 55.99 27.91 -47.26
C ASP A 692 57.30 27.82 -48.04
N ILE A 693 57.52 26.72 -48.77
CA ILE A 693 58.62 26.51 -49.72
C ILE A 693 58.01 26.06 -51.06
N LEU A 694 58.40 26.73 -52.13
CA LEU A 694 57.96 26.46 -53.50
C LEU A 694 59.06 25.76 -54.28
N GLU A 695 58.72 24.67 -54.97
CA GLU A 695 59.61 23.96 -55.88
C GLU A 695 59.55 24.60 -57.28
N VAL A 696 60.71 25.04 -57.78
CA VAL A 696 60.89 25.73 -59.06
C VAL A 696 61.99 25.01 -59.83
N GLY A 697 61.62 23.93 -60.52
CA GLY A 697 62.59 22.95 -61.05
C GLY A 697 63.39 22.33 -59.90
N ASP A 698 64.71 22.23 -60.06
CA ASP A 698 65.63 21.69 -59.03
C ASP A 698 65.92 22.67 -57.87
N LYS A 699 65.19 23.79 -57.76
CA LYS A 699 65.44 24.87 -56.79
C LYS A 699 64.22 25.15 -55.91
N THR A 700 64.48 25.72 -54.74
CA THR A 700 63.45 26.14 -53.78
C THR A 700 63.35 27.66 -53.67
N PHE A 701 62.14 28.21 -53.71
CA PHE A 701 61.84 29.62 -53.41
C PHE A 701 61.10 29.74 -52.06
N PRO A 702 61.37 30.74 -51.20
CA PRO A 702 62.30 31.86 -51.37
C PRO A 702 63.78 31.46 -51.26
N ASP A 703 64.54 31.80 -52.30
CA ASP A 703 65.98 31.53 -52.41
C ASP A 703 66.84 32.60 -51.69
N TYR A 704 68.16 32.39 -51.63
CA TYR A 704 69.09 33.31 -50.97
C TYR A 704 69.15 34.70 -51.63
N GLU A 705 69.07 34.77 -52.96
CA GLU A 705 69.15 36.02 -53.71
C GLU A 705 67.92 36.89 -53.45
N TYR A 706 66.72 36.29 -53.45
CA TYR A 706 65.48 36.94 -53.06
C TYR A 706 65.51 37.39 -51.60
N LYS A 707 65.91 36.53 -50.65
CA LYS A 707 65.99 36.89 -49.22
C LYS A 707 66.91 38.09 -48.99
N LYS A 708 68.11 38.06 -49.58
CA LYS A 708 69.08 39.17 -49.52
C LYS A 708 68.49 40.47 -50.08
N ALA A 709 67.79 40.42 -51.21
CA ALA A 709 67.16 41.60 -51.82
C ALA A 709 66.01 42.19 -50.96
N ILE A 710 65.29 41.36 -50.22
CA ILE A 710 64.28 41.83 -49.26
C ILE A 710 64.94 42.47 -48.02
N GLU A 711 66.00 41.87 -47.49
CA GLU A 711 66.73 42.37 -46.33
C GLU A 711 67.47 43.70 -46.63
N SER A 712 68.01 43.87 -47.84
CA SER A 712 68.64 45.13 -48.29
C SER A 712 67.64 46.22 -48.71
N GLY A 713 66.35 45.91 -48.80
CA GLY A 713 65.33 46.81 -49.35
C GLY A 713 65.41 46.99 -50.88
N SER A 714 66.18 46.15 -51.59
CA SER A 714 66.33 46.13 -53.04
C SER A 714 65.09 45.52 -53.73
N TYR A 715 63.91 46.13 -53.54
CA TYR A 715 62.64 45.55 -54.02
C TYR A 715 62.57 45.34 -55.54
N GLN A 716 63.33 46.09 -56.34
CA GLN A 716 63.43 45.87 -57.79
C GLN A 716 64.15 44.55 -58.12
N GLU A 717 65.29 44.27 -57.46
CA GLU A 717 66.02 43.01 -57.63
C GLU A 717 65.15 41.80 -57.20
N ALA A 718 64.39 41.95 -56.12
CA ALA A 718 63.43 40.94 -55.67
C ALA A 718 62.28 40.72 -56.67
N TRP A 719 61.79 41.79 -57.31
CA TRP A 719 60.77 41.73 -58.35
C TRP A 719 61.28 41.04 -59.62
N ASP A 720 62.43 41.50 -60.14
CA ASP A 720 63.06 40.96 -61.34
C ASP A 720 63.39 39.47 -61.14
N ARG A 721 63.78 39.06 -59.92
CA ARG A 721 63.92 37.65 -59.56
C ARG A 721 62.60 36.89 -59.67
N ILE A 722 61.51 37.34 -59.06
CA ILE A 722 60.22 36.63 -59.17
C ILE A 722 59.76 36.56 -60.64
N GLN A 723 59.90 37.64 -61.42
CA GLN A 723 59.54 37.64 -62.84
C GLN A 723 60.39 36.63 -63.64
N SER A 724 61.70 36.54 -63.37
CA SER A 724 62.56 35.54 -64.00
C SER A 724 62.15 34.09 -63.70
N LEU A 725 61.58 33.84 -62.52
CA LEU A 725 61.03 32.52 -62.16
C LEU A 725 59.69 32.27 -62.85
N LEU A 726 58.80 33.27 -62.90
CA LEU A 726 57.49 33.18 -63.56
C LEU A 726 57.57 32.93 -65.08
N LEU A 727 58.67 33.30 -65.73
CA LEU A 727 58.97 33.00 -67.13
C LEU A 727 59.36 31.53 -67.40
N SER A 728 59.46 30.69 -66.36
CA SER A 728 59.74 29.25 -66.52
C SER A 728 58.49 28.46 -66.94
N ASP A 729 58.59 27.78 -68.08
CA ASP A 729 57.54 26.90 -68.60
C ASP A 729 57.30 25.66 -67.71
N SER A 730 58.29 25.23 -66.92
CA SER A 730 58.21 24.02 -66.08
C SER A 730 57.51 24.20 -64.73
N LEU A 731 56.93 25.38 -64.47
CA LEU A 731 56.22 25.68 -63.23
C LEU A 731 54.80 25.10 -63.22
N SER A 732 54.43 24.40 -62.14
CA SER A 732 53.05 23.99 -61.86
C SER A 732 52.13 25.20 -61.64
N SER A 733 50.82 25.01 -61.88
CA SER A 733 49.75 26.00 -61.62
C SER A 733 49.87 26.62 -60.22
N ASP A 734 50.01 25.76 -59.22
CA ASP A 734 50.09 26.08 -57.80
C ASP A 734 51.28 26.98 -57.48
N THR A 735 52.45 26.65 -58.04
CA THR A 735 53.65 27.44 -57.83
C THR A 735 53.55 28.80 -58.53
N LYS A 736 52.93 28.88 -59.72
CA LYS A 736 52.66 30.16 -60.40
C LYS A 736 51.76 31.06 -59.55
N VAL A 737 50.72 30.53 -58.92
CA VAL A 737 49.81 31.29 -58.03
C VAL A 737 50.56 31.86 -56.82
N HIS A 738 51.36 31.05 -56.12
CA HIS A 738 52.14 31.53 -54.97
C HIS A 738 53.24 32.54 -55.35
N LEU A 739 53.93 32.34 -56.48
CA LEU A 739 54.90 33.31 -57.00
C LEU A 739 54.22 34.63 -57.38
N LYS A 740 53.03 34.61 -57.99
CA LYS A 740 52.25 35.83 -58.29
C LYS A 740 51.76 36.54 -57.02
N LYS A 741 51.39 35.81 -55.96
CA LYS A 741 51.07 36.39 -54.65
C LYS A 741 52.26 37.14 -54.05
N GLU A 742 53.46 36.53 -54.05
CA GLU A 742 54.66 37.21 -53.56
C GLU A 742 55.08 38.36 -54.50
N ALA A 743 54.93 38.23 -55.82
CA ALA A 743 55.13 39.34 -56.76
C ALA A 743 54.25 40.54 -56.37
N ALA A 744 52.96 40.33 -56.13
CA ALA A 744 52.06 41.41 -55.72
C ALA A 744 52.47 42.06 -54.39
N ARG A 745 52.96 41.28 -53.43
CA ARG A 745 53.53 41.81 -52.18
C ARG A 745 54.75 42.70 -52.46
N ILE A 746 55.62 42.33 -53.42
CA ILE A 746 56.76 43.16 -53.82
C ILE A 746 56.30 44.42 -54.58
N ALA A 747 55.28 44.34 -55.44
CA ALA A 747 54.67 45.51 -56.08
C ALA A 747 54.11 46.52 -55.04
N ILE A 748 53.49 46.03 -53.95
CA ILE A 748 53.06 46.89 -52.83
C ILE A 748 54.24 47.60 -52.16
N LEU A 749 55.38 46.91 -51.95
CA LEU A 749 56.60 47.50 -51.39
C LEU A 749 57.24 48.52 -52.34
N ARG A 750 57.21 48.25 -53.66
CA ARG A 750 57.59 49.18 -54.75
C ARG A 750 56.62 50.37 -54.89
N LYS A 751 55.45 50.33 -54.23
CA LYS A 751 54.32 51.29 -54.30
C LYS A 751 53.57 51.28 -55.64
N GLU A 752 53.72 50.22 -56.43
CA GLU A 752 53.09 50.02 -57.73
C GLU A 752 51.70 49.36 -57.55
N PHE A 753 50.78 50.10 -56.93
CA PHE A 753 49.51 49.56 -56.44
C PHE A 753 48.58 49.04 -57.54
N SER A 754 48.65 49.58 -58.77
CA SER A 754 47.84 49.09 -59.89
C SER A 754 48.27 47.69 -60.35
N GLU A 755 49.58 47.45 -60.43
CA GLU A 755 50.15 46.14 -60.76
C GLU A 755 49.87 45.12 -59.64
N ALA A 756 49.99 45.56 -58.38
CA ALA A 756 49.59 44.75 -57.23
C ALA A 756 48.12 44.34 -57.29
N ILE A 757 47.19 45.24 -57.66
CA ILE A 757 45.76 44.92 -57.80
C ILE A 757 45.57 43.86 -58.90
N GLN A 758 46.16 44.05 -60.08
CA GLN A 758 46.02 43.11 -61.20
C GLN A 758 46.48 41.69 -60.81
N LEU A 759 47.65 41.57 -60.18
CA LEU A 759 48.16 40.28 -59.71
C LEU A 759 47.30 39.68 -58.59
N LEU A 760 46.80 40.49 -57.66
CA LEU A 760 45.96 40.02 -56.55
C LEU A 760 44.58 39.56 -57.01
N GLU A 761 43.96 40.26 -57.96
CA GLU A 761 42.69 39.83 -58.58
C GLU A 761 42.86 38.55 -59.40
N GLU A 762 44.04 38.30 -59.99
CA GLU A 762 44.32 37.04 -60.68
C GLU A 762 44.48 35.85 -59.71
N VAL A 763 45.13 36.02 -58.56
CA VAL A 763 45.36 34.92 -57.59
C VAL A 763 44.23 34.72 -56.59
N GLN A 764 43.38 35.72 -56.34
CA GLN A 764 42.32 35.65 -55.34
C GLN A 764 41.31 34.49 -55.55
N PRO A 765 40.91 34.11 -56.79
CA PRO A 765 40.09 32.92 -57.02
C PRO A 765 40.73 31.61 -56.58
N SER A 766 42.06 31.50 -56.63
CA SER A 766 42.81 30.30 -56.22
C SER A 766 43.21 30.30 -54.73
N LEU A 767 42.98 31.39 -54.00
CA LEU A 767 43.38 31.60 -52.61
C LEU A 767 42.23 32.25 -51.78
N LEU A 768 41.00 31.81 -52.02
CA LEU A 768 39.77 32.42 -51.47
C LEU A 768 39.72 32.55 -49.94
N TYR A 769 40.44 31.71 -49.20
CA TYR A 769 40.50 31.70 -47.73
C TYR A 769 41.59 32.60 -47.14
N ASP A 770 42.52 33.12 -47.94
CA ASP A 770 43.70 33.84 -47.46
C ASP A 770 43.40 35.30 -47.13
N ASN A 771 43.28 35.59 -45.84
CA ASN A 771 43.02 36.93 -45.33
C ASN A 771 44.14 37.94 -45.64
N GLU A 772 45.40 37.51 -45.84
CA GLU A 772 46.50 38.42 -46.22
C GLU A 772 46.38 38.85 -47.67
N VAL A 773 45.94 37.97 -48.58
CA VAL A 773 45.63 38.32 -49.98
C VAL A 773 44.53 39.38 -50.03
N LEU A 774 43.43 39.17 -49.28
CA LEU A 774 42.35 40.15 -49.16
C LEU A 774 42.83 41.48 -48.54
N LEU A 775 43.70 41.42 -47.52
CA LEU A 775 44.21 42.61 -46.83
C LEU A 775 45.13 43.43 -47.75
N HIS A 776 45.99 42.77 -48.53
CA HIS A 776 46.85 43.39 -49.53
C HIS A 776 46.05 44.01 -50.67
N LEU A 777 44.99 43.33 -51.15
CA LEU A 777 44.11 43.84 -52.20
C LEU A 777 43.33 45.07 -51.70
N SER A 778 42.76 44.99 -50.50
CA SER A 778 42.10 46.10 -49.82
C SER A 778 43.02 47.30 -49.61
N TYR A 779 44.25 47.06 -49.14
CA TYR A 779 45.25 48.11 -48.94
C TYR A 779 45.59 48.82 -50.25
N SER A 780 45.81 48.07 -51.33
CA SER A 780 46.14 48.60 -52.65
C SER A 780 44.96 49.39 -53.23
N TYR A 781 43.72 48.90 -53.08
CA TYR A 781 42.52 49.62 -53.50
C TYR A 781 42.34 50.96 -52.79
N ARG A 782 42.62 51.04 -51.48
CA ARG A 782 42.65 52.31 -50.75
C ARG A 782 43.71 53.27 -51.31
N LYS A 783 44.88 52.76 -51.71
CA LYS A 783 45.99 53.59 -52.23
C LYS A 783 45.70 54.18 -53.60
N VAL A 784 44.97 53.47 -54.47
CA VAL A 784 44.43 54.02 -55.73
C VAL A 784 43.11 54.81 -55.54
N LYS A 785 42.80 55.23 -54.31
CA LYS A 785 41.60 56.00 -53.91
C LYS A 785 40.25 55.30 -54.11
N ASN A 786 40.20 54.02 -54.46
CA ASN A 786 38.95 53.25 -54.47
C ASN A 786 38.64 52.74 -53.06
N VAL A 787 38.28 53.66 -52.17
CA VAL A 787 38.06 53.35 -50.74
C VAL A 787 36.81 52.47 -50.54
N LYS A 788 35.84 52.49 -51.45
CA LYS A 788 34.64 51.63 -51.37
C LYS A 788 35.03 50.14 -51.46
N LYS A 789 35.70 49.73 -52.55
CA LYS A 789 36.20 48.33 -52.69
C LYS A 789 37.11 47.92 -51.53
N ALA A 790 37.93 48.84 -51.01
CA ALA A 790 38.75 48.57 -49.84
C ALA A 790 37.91 48.27 -48.58
N ILE A 791 36.85 49.04 -48.31
CA ILE A 791 35.95 48.75 -47.18
C ILE A 791 35.27 47.39 -47.35
N ASP A 792 34.78 47.09 -48.55
CA ASP A 792 34.07 45.83 -48.82
C ASP A 792 34.97 44.60 -48.55
N LEU A 793 36.24 44.63 -49.00
CA LEU A 793 37.24 43.59 -48.74
C LEU A 793 37.66 43.52 -47.27
N ALA A 794 37.87 44.67 -46.62
CA ALA A 794 38.22 44.72 -45.20
C ALA A 794 37.09 44.23 -44.27
N GLU A 795 35.83 44.40 -44.67
CA GLU A 795 34.67 43.81 -44.00
C GLU A 795 34.58 42.29 -44.21
N LYS A 796 34.93 41.75 -45.39
CA LYS A 796 35.07 40.27 -45.58
C LYS A 796 36.07 39.69 -44.56
N ILE A 797 37.24 40.31 -44.41
CA ILE A 797 38.25 39.88 -43.42
C ILE A 797 37.71 40.01 -41.99
N ARG A 798 37.04 41.12 -41.63
CA ARG A 798 36.48 41.30 -40.28
C ARG A 798 35.37 40.29 -39.95
N ALA A 799 34.63 39.81 -40.95
CA ALA A 799 33.66 38.73 -40.74
C ALA A 799 34.32 37.38 -40.48
N ARG A 800 35.48 37.09 -41.10
CA ARG A 800 36.23 35.83 -40.94
C ARG A 800 37.13 35.79 -39.71
N ASP A 801 37.75 36.92 -39.41
CA ASP A 801 38.59 37.14 -38.23
C ASP A 801 38.32 38.53 -37.63
N PRO A 802 37.34 38.63 -36.71
CA PRO A 802 37.03 39.87 -35.99
C PRO A 802 38.18 40.40 -35.12
N LYS A 803 39.18 39.57 -34.80
CA LYS A 803 40.33 39.91 -33.94
C LYS A 803 41.55 40.37 -34.75
N HIS A 804 41.48 40.37 -36.09
CA HIS A 804 42.59 40.67 -37.00
C HIS A 804 43.08 42.14 -36.89
N PHE A 805 44.01 42.40 -35.98
CA PHE A 805 44.44 43.77 -35.62
C PHE A 805 44.88 44.64 -36.81
N ARG A 806 45.70 44.12 -37.74
CA ARG A 806 46.12 44.84 -38.96
C ARG A 806 44.93 45.28 -39.83
N ASN A 807 43.91 44.42 -39.97
CA ASN A 807 42.72 44.73 -40.74
C ASN A 807 41.83 45.76 -40.02
N LEU A 808 41.63 45.64 -38.71
CA LEU A 808 40.88 46.64 -37.93
C LEU A 808 41.52 48.04 -38.05
N SER A 809 42.85 48.12 -37.95
CA SER A 809 43.60 49.37 -38.15
C SER A 809 43.42 49.96 -39.55
N HIS A 810 43.43 49.10 -40.56
CA HIS A 810 43.20 49.49 -41.96
C HIS A 810 41.76 49.96 -42.20
N LEU A 811 40.77 49.25 -41.66
CA LEU A 811 39.34 49.53 -41.77
C LEU A 811 38.92 50.81 -41.05
N THR A 812 39.43 51.08 -39.84
CA THR A 812 39.23 52.36 -39.15
C THR A 812 39.67 53.53 -40.02
N GLU A 813 40.84 53.42 -40.64
CA GLU A 813 41.38 54.45 -41.54
C GLU A 813 40.55 54.56 -42.84
N CYS A 814 40.04 53.46 -43.39
CA CYS A 814 39.09 53.49 -44.51
C CYS A 814 37.78 54.20 -44.16
N TYR A 815 37.20 53.91 -42.99
CA TYR A 815 35.98 54.59 -42.52
C TYR A 815 36.20 56.08 -42.25
N ARG A 816 37.37 56.45 -41.70
CA ARG A 816 37.78 57.85 -41.54
C ARG A 816 37.85 58.58 -42.89
N LEU A 817 38.41 57.94 -43.93
CA LEU A 817 38.54 58.52 -45.27
C LEU A 817 37.20 58.77 -45.99
N ILE A 818 36.13 58.02 -45.67
CA ILE A 818 34.78 58.26 -46.21
C ILE A 818 33.87 59.09 -45.27
N GLY A 819 34.42 59.63 -44.17
CA GLY A 819 33.66 60.45 -43.22
C GLY A 819 32.75 59.67 -42.26
N ALA A 820 32.81 58.34 -42.23
CA ALA A 820 31.98 57.49 -41.38
C ALA A 820 32.50 57.42 -39.92
N LYS A 821 32.54 58.57 -39.23
CA LYS A 821 33.22 58.75 -37.92
C LYS A 821 32.78 57.74 -36.87
N GLU A 822 31.48 57.57 -36.65
CA GLU A 822 30.91 56.64 -35.67
C GLU A 822 31.36 55.18 -35.90
N ARG A 823 31.43 54.74 -37.17
CA ARG A 823 31.93 53.39 -37.50
C ARG A 823 33.44 53.29 -37.23
N ALA A 824 34.21 54.32 -37.57
CA ALA A 824 35.64 54.35 -37.29
C ALA A 824 35.92 54.30 -35.77
N GLU A 825 35.16 55.04 -34.96
CA GLU A 825 35.23 55.03 -33.50
C GLU A 825 34.86 53.67 -32.92
N LYS A 826 33.80 53.01 -33.43
CA LYS A 826 33.41 51.66 -32.98
C LYS A 826 34.49 50.61 -33.25
N ILE A 827 35.13 50.65 -34.43
CA ILE A 827 36.25 49.75 -34.73
C ILE A 827 37.50 50.10 -33.90
N LEU A 828 37.78 51.39 -33.68
CA LEU A 828 38.89 51.84 -32.84
C LEU A 828 38.73 51.42 -31.37
N ALA A 829 37.51 51.51 -30.82
CA ALA A 829 37.20 51.00 -29.48
C ALA A 829 37.50 49.50 -29.39
N LYS A 830 37.10 48.72 -30.40
CA LYS A 830 37.41 47.27 -30.48
C LYS A 830 38.92 47.01 -30.52
N MET A 831 39.68 47.76 -31.33
CA MET A 831 41.15 47.67 -31.34
C MET A 831 41.75 47.96 -29.96
N ALA A 832 41.26 49.00 -29.28
CA ALA A 832 41.72 49.36 -27.95
C ALA A 832 41.38 48.32 -26.88
N THR A 833 40.36 47.46 -27.08
CA THR A 833 40.11 46.30 -26.20
C THR A 833 41.03 45.10 -26.48
N LEU A 834 41.64 45.02 -27.68
CA LEU A 834 42.57 43.94 -28.03
C LEU A 834 44.01 44.27 -27.62
N ASP A 835 44.47 45.49 -27.92
CA ASP A 835 45.74 46.04 -27.44
C ASP A 835 45.60 47.56 -27.22
N PRO A 836 45.39 48.02 -25.96
CA PRO A 836 45.24 49.43 -25.64
C PRO A 836 46.50 50.28 -25.91
N ASN A 837 47.68 49.65 -25.84
CA ASN A 837 48.98 50.34 -25.85
C ASN A 837 49.63 50.38 -27.23
N HIS A 838 49.03 49.70 -28.22
CA HIS A 838 49.57 49.65 -29.58
C HIS A 838 49.73 51.04 -30.21
N PRO A 839 50.89 51.41 -30.80
CA PRO A 839 51.13 52.76 -31.33
C PRO A 839 50.11 53.24 -32.37
N GLN A 840 49.53 52.34 -33.16
CA GLN A 840 48.46 52.68 -34.11
C GLN A 840 47.14 53.09 -33.44
N VAL A 841 46.81 52.58 -32.25
CA VAL A 841 45.59 52.97 -31.50
C VAL A 841 45.74 54.41 -31.01
N ALA A 842 46.87 54.75 -30.40
CA ALA A 842 47.18 56.13 -30.00
C ALA A 842 47.13 57.10 -31.20
N LYS A 843 47.72 56.71 -32.34
CA LYS A 843 47.66 57.50 -33.57
C LYS A 843 46.24 57.70 -34.08
N LEU A 844 45.43 56.64 -34.17
CA LEU A 844 44.06 56.73 -34.69
C LEU A 844 43.13 57.51 -33.76
N LYS A 845 43.32 57.42 -32.43
CA LYS A 845 42.66 58.28 -31.43
C LYS A 845 42.87 59.76 -31.72
N THR A 846 44.12 60.19 -31.86
CA THR A 846 44.45 61.59 -32.18
C THR A 846 43.90 62.05 -33.53
N LEU A 847 43.79 61.16 -34.53
CA LEU A 847 43.24 61.48 -35.86
C LEU A 847 41.71 61.54 -35.93
N LEU A 848 41.01 60.94 -34.98
CA LEU A 848 39.53 60.96 -34.89
C LEU A 848 39.01 61.96 -33.84
N GLY A 849 39.90 62.55 -33.03
CA GLY A 849 39.54 63.48 -31.96
C GLY A 849 38.82 62.78 -30.81
N SER A 850 39.29 61.58 -30.45
CA SER A 850 38.68 60.63 -29.50
C SER A 850 39.68 60.11 -28.47
#